data_AF-A0A7C7NG62-F1
#
_entry.id   AF-A0A7C7NG62-F1
#
_cell.length_a   1.000
_cell.length_b   1.000
_cell.length_c   1.000
_cell.angle_alpha   90.00
_cell.angle_beta   90.00
_cell.angle_gamma   90.00
#
_symmetry.space_group_name_H-M   'P 1'
#
loop_
_entity.id
_entity.type
_entity.pdbx_description
1 polymer ?
#
loop_
_entity_poly.entity_id
_entity_poly.type
_entity_poly.pdbx_seq_one_letter_code
_entity_poly.pdbx_strand_id
1 'polypeptide(L)'
;MGRAGLDSACLGKVHMERARVGADHSVNTNRINSNATCITLSLLMLLSGCSAIGLGSDDADGPTTAEEPVENLPPTLSIDGDNWSAVSEMILTITGVVDDEIPALVVIDVTLRSGGMVIDPDTYSQFAEVDAGGGLIISLILSEVGGYSVEISVVDESGKPSNSVTGVITVNPPEESAADISSAPIIDIEEPDDVTIYGLVIHDYLDTCQITSVAQNGSAIATTPYQNGTFDLYVGFVEDDTVVYLNVTCGQWTFSNNSIRVRIYVEDSGDDLDGDGVPNEQDSCPEGMGQANGWVANNATDIDADGCHDGFEDADDDDDGILDVYDNCPQSIGWVSTPEYDYDGDGCHDALEDNDDDGDSIIDADDSCPKGALNWPSTFSSDWDSDGCRDMDEDHDDDSDGFNDSVDACPSGGKAHWTPDSNNDWDGDACHDIDEDPDDDNDGINDIDGSGYILDECPFTPLNSTDVNAVGCAPEQRDTDGDGVSDDADQCPGTPLGHEVNPAGCADIDADGVFENVDQCPDTSLRWTPDFNGCSVQQYPVNWNTGPYGDGRLDNVSTFSVPTLSSGTWNFQNEWNGEDVYIFLFKYTDGNGNSNSGTWGHNPRNIILNLPDNAHLFYASYDTSYHSDVVSRKADVENRLNANEEAKWMSRVHFIDQRGFDIGGGLGQLISNWQSFYYGIDRFQQAREIGSLHDWSQSSSCCTKPAHFAFEAHTWNYEYESTMRQLDYGATVVPIFTGEWHSGGWSSGYSSYADATFPNASEMVNFDTLEVYAYNPCDEHRQRYSKGDGSYGGCHEWDYLHYLKICDADNSSNCDTEFVRYITSYGREGRWLSDITPYMWMIQDGGERRFKYSGANKMGLHIYALLFNFNESTVAIGSEYAFSGGQFRGDYNNDSQYKRSHVFTPPANTIKVEIVATITGHGFSQDSANCAEFCDHEHHYDLGGNHAYESHPLVGNNLGCTTLVNRGVVANQFGSWPYGRGGWCPGQEVEQWTYDITSWVDFSGENNLTYRGLYNGQEYVPQNDQGGSREIRAVIWVVFYSSTTVVSPSFDYTPPPQPPNGVDFCAPDYGYDQLCSQHLLNLNNQDFGFGTATKWT
;
A
#
# COMPACT_ATOMS: atom_id res chain seq x y z
N MET A 1 -32.60 46.26 -6.98
CA MET A 1 -32.57 46.13 -8.46
C MET A 1 -31.39 45.20 -8.76
N GLY A 2 -31.46 44.11 -9.53
CA GLY A 2 -32.53 43.06 -9.66
C GLY A 2 -32.28 41.93 -8.63
N ARG A 3 -33.01 40.81 -8.50
CA ARG A 3 -33.73 39.91 -9.43
C ARG A 3 -32.81 39.25 -10.46
N ALA A 4 -32.81 37.92 -10.67
CA ALA A 4 -33.66 36.82 -10.15
C ALA A 4 -32.78 35.59 -9.75
N GLY A 5 -33.25 34.47 -9.18
CA GLY A 5 -34.61 34.05 -8.82
C GLY A 5 -35.13 32.89 -9.70
N LEU A 6 -34.96 31.65 -9.22
CA LEU A 6 -35.57 30.43 -9.75
C LEU A 6 -36.51 29.84 -8.68
N ASP A 7 -37.62 29.22 -9.10
CA ASP A 7 -38.69 28.77 -8.20
C ASP A 7 -39.42 27.52 -8.71
N SER A 8 -39.55 26.56 -7.79
CA SER A 8 -40.41 25.35 -7.69
C SER A 8 -41.25 24.77 -8.84
N ALA A 9 -41.10 23.45 -9.05
CA ALA A 9 -42.17 22.42 -9.02
C ALA A 9 -41.53 21.03 -8.76
N CYS A 10 -41.98 20.03 -7.98
CA CYS A 10 -43.19 19.66 -7.21
C CYS A 10 -43.98 18.45 -7.78
N LEU A 11 -44.35 17.51 -6.86
CA LEU A 11 -45.14 16.26 -7.04
C LEU A 11 -44.35 15.09 -7.66
N GLY A 12 -44.45 13.81 -7.23
CA GLY A 12 -45.08 13.17 -6.04
C GLY A 12 -44.94 11.62 -6.15
N LYS A 13 -44.52 10.86 -5.11
CA LYS A 13 -45.36 10.18 -4.08
C LYS A 13 -46.48 9.28 -4.70
N VAL A 14 -46.67 7.97 -4.40
CA VAL A 14 -46.65 7.22 -3.11
C VAL A 14 -46.60 5.67 -3.30
N HIS A 15 -45.98 4.91 -2.36
CA HIS A 15 -46.05 3.43 -2.07
C HIS A 15 -45.57 2.41 -3.14
N MET A 16 -44.90 1.27 -2.85
CA MET A 16 -44.91 0.21 -1.80
C MET A 16 -45.87 -0.97 -2.05
N GLU A 17 -45.32 -2.18 -2.24
CA GLU A 17 -45.93 -3.48 -1.85
C GLU A 17 -44.85 -4.57 -1.59
N ARG A 18 -45.22 -5.81 -1.19
CA ARG A 18 -44.30 -6.88 -0.71
C ARG A 18 -44.75 -8.31 -1.11
N ALA A 19 -43.88 -9.08 -1.78
CA ALA A 19 -43.73 -10.56 -1.80
C ALA A 19 -42.51 -10.90 -2.71
N ARG A 20 -41.62 -11.91 -2.56
CA ARG A 20 -41.46 -13.16 -1.77
C ARG A 20 -42.01 -14.46 -2.41
N VAL A 21 -41.12 -15.48 -2.51
CA VAL A 21 -41.29 -16.94 -2.81
C VAL A 21 -40.98 -17.40 -4.27
N GLY A 22 -40.25 -18.53 -4.40
CA GLY A 22 -39.87 -19.25 -5.65
C GLY A 22 -38.52 -18.79 -6.23
N ALA A 23 -37.50 -19.61 -6.56
CA ALA A 23 -37.32 -21.08 -6.68
C ALA A 23 -38.16 -21.77 -7.81
N ASP A 24 -37.64 -22.73 -8.59
CA ASP A 24 -36.37 -23.50 -8.43
C ASP A 24 -35.77 -24.06 -9.76
N HIS A 25 -34.59 -24.73 -9.65
CA HIS A 25 -33.92 -25.80 -10.46
C HIS A 25 -34.54 -26.37 -11.77
N SER A 26 -33.84 -27.07 -12.69
CA SER A 26 -32.42 -27.49 -12.95
C SER A 26 -32.30 -27.98 -14.43
N VAL A 27 -31.14 -28.24 -15.06
CA VAL A 27 -30.36 -29.52 -15.22
C VAL A 27 -29.40 -29.22 -16.44
N ASN A 28 -28.09 -29.48 -16.56
CA ASN A 28 -27.07 -30.43 -16.04
C ASN A 28 -26.83 -31.72 -16.86
N THR A 29 -25.79 -31.74 -17.72
CA THR A 29 -25.00 -32.93 -18.17
C THR A 29 -23.64 -32.42 -18.71
N ASN A 30 -22.44 -32.91 -18.32
CA ASN A 30 -21.81 -34.23 -18.59
C ASN A 30 -21.65 -34.50 -20.12
N ARG A 31 -20.52 -34.96 -20.73
CA ARG A 31 -19.28 -35.68 -20.29
C ARG A 31 -18.24 -35.68 -21.50
N ILE A 32 -17.12 -36.41 -21.68
CA ILE A 32 -16.49 -37.61 -21.07
C ILE A 32 -14.95 -37.75 -21.40
N ASN A 33 -14.12 -38.28 -20.48
CA ASN A 33 -12.78 -38.95 -20.68
C ASN A 33 -11.62 -38.16 -21.41
N SER A 34 -10.33 -38.59 -21.50
CA SER A 34 -9.66 -39.89 -21.28
C SER A 34 -8.16 -39.84 -20.82
N ASN A 35 -7.83 -40.63 -19.81
CA ASN A 35 -6.63 -41.52 -19.66
C ASN A 35 -5.23 -41.17 -20.25
N ALA A 36 -4.33 -40.73 -19.36
CA ALA A 36 -3.00 -41.30 -19.03
C ALA A 36 -2.16 -42.15 -20.04
N THR A 37 -0.84 -41.83 -20.13
CA THR A 37 0.24 -42.82 -19.86
C THR A 37 1.61 -42.17 -19.57
N CYS A 38 2.53 -42.92 -18.94
CA CYS A 38 3.87 -42.46 -18.52
C CYS A 38 4.96 -42.70 -19.58
N ILE A 39 6.12 -42.04 -19.43
CA ILE A 39 7.45 -42.71 -19.33
C ILE A 39 8.54 -41.71 -18.90
N THR A 40 9.47 -42.15 -18.05
CA THR A 40 10.71 -41.45 -17.70
C THR A 40 11.93 -42.25 -18.15
N LEU A 41 12.95 -41.61 -18.73
CA LEU A 41 14.35 -42.07 -18.68
C LEU A 41 15.35 -40.96 -19.05
N SER A 42 16.62 -41.15 -18.70
CA SER A 42 17.64 -40.10 -18.60
C SER A 42 18.87 -40.34 -19.49
N LEU A 43 19.75 -39.33 -19.56
CA LEU A 43 21.20 -39.41 -19.83
C LEU A 43 21.68 -39.75 -21.27
N LEU A 44 22.41 -38.82 -21.93
CA LEU A 44 23.89 -38.93 -22.17
C LEU A 44 24.49 -37.83 -23.11
N MET A 45 25.25 -36.91 -22.49
CA MET A 45 26.66 -36.58 -22.81
C MET A 45 27.19 -36.27 -24.25
N LEU A 46 27.85 -35.10 -24.32
CA LEU A 46 29.18 -34.80 -24.92
C LEU A 46 29.34 -34.41 -26.42
N LEU A 47 29.69 -33.12 -26.58
CA LEU A 47 30.83 -32.57 -27.35
C LEU A 47 30.79 -32.40 -28.89
N SER A 48 31.53 -31.36 -29.29
CA SER A 48 31.89 -30.90 -30.65
C SER A 48 30.74 -30.28 -31.49
N GLY A 49 30.96 -29.19 -32.25
CA GLY A 49 32.13 -28.28 -32.27
C GLY A 49 32.45 -27.71 -33.65
N CYS A 50 32.58 -26.38 -33.74
CA CYS A 50 33.11 -25.59 -34.88
C CYS A 50 32.51 -25.84 -36.28
N SER A 51 31.86 -24.83 -36.84
CA SER A 51 32.33 -24.15 -38.06
C SER A 51 31.57 -22.84 -38.31
N ALA A 52 32.27 -21.83 -38.80
CA ALA A 52 31.71 -20.51 -39.13
C ALA A 52 31.37 -20.38 -40.63
N ILE A 53 30.44 -19.48 -40.94
CA ILE A 53 30.30 -18.85 -42.26
C ILE A 53 30.15 -17.34 -42.03
N GLY A 54 30.83 -16.51 -42.83
CA GLY A 54 30.68 -15.05 -42.76
C GLY A 54 31.21 -14.37 -44.02
N LEU A 55 30.43 -13.40 -44.53
CA LEU A 55 30.73 -12.43 -45.60
C LEU A 55 29.77 -11.24 -45.39
N GLY A 56 30.15 -9.97 -45.48
CA GLY A 56 31.48 -9.37 -45.56
C GLY A 56 31.44 -7.85 -45.87
N SER A 57 32.49 -7.14 -45.46
CA SER A 57 33.02 -5.84 -45.96
C SER A 57 32.08 -4.63 -46.22
N ASP A 58 32.37 -3.50 -45.57
CA ASP A 58 33.19 -2.44 -46.21
C ASP A 58 33.79 -1.45 -45.15
N ASP A 59 34.75 -0.60 -45.58
CA ASP A 59 35.72 0.08 -44.70
C ASP A 59 35.26 1.40 -44.03
N ALA A 60 35.70 1.62 -42.79
CA ALA A 60 36.00 2.95 -42.23
C ALA A 60 37.12 2.84 -41.16
N ASP A 61 38.30 3.39 -41.43
CA ASP A 61 39.50 3.27 -40.57
C ASP A 61 39.72 4.52 -39.70
N GLY A 62 40.05 4.31 -38.43
CA GLY A 62 40.26 5.34 -37.40
C GLY A 62 41.19 4.82 -36.30
N PRO A 63 42.21 5.59 -35.86
CA PRO A 63 43.37 5.01 -35.19
C PRO A 63 43.10 4.61 -33.74
N THR A 64 43.18 3.32 -33.45
CA THR A 64 43.25 2.81 -32.08
C THR A 64 44.60 3.13 -31.45
N THR A 65 44.58 3.73 -30.26
CA THR A 65 45.70 3.70 -29.33
C THR A 65 45.79 2.31 -28.71
N ALA A 66 46.95 1.66 -28.82
CA ALA A 66 47.19 0.41 -28.12
C ALA A 66 47.51 0.71 -26.65
N GLU A 67 46.69 0.19 -25.74
CA GLU A 67 46.96 0.19 -24.31
C GLU A 67 47.90 -0.98 -23.96
N GLU A 68 48.72 -0.80 -22.91
CA GLU A 68 49.55 -1.88 -22.37
C GLU A 68 48.64 -2.85 -21.59
N PRO A 69 48.90 -4.18 -21.59
CA PRO A 69 48.07 -5.13 -20.87
C PRO A 69 48.19 -4.92 -19.35
N VAL A 70 47.04 -4.83 -18.68
CA VAL A 70 46.96 -4.80 -17.21
C VAL A 70 47.51 -6.12 -16.64
N GLU A 71 48.33 -6.03 -15.58
CA GLU A 71 48.94 -7.19 -14.92
C GLU A 71 47.94 -7.79 -13.92
N ASN A 72 47.12 -8.75 -14.36
CA ASN A 72 46.06 -9.34 -13.54
C ASN A 72 46.61 -9.97 -12.21
N LEU A 73 46.10 -9.50 -11.07
CA LEU A 73 46.42 -9.89 -9.69
C LEU A 73 45.39 -10.88 -9.11
N PRO A 74 45.56 -11.46 -7.91
CA PRO A 74 44.52 -12.28 -7.28
C PRO A 74 43.46 -11.42 -6.57
N PRO A 75 42.16 -11.72 -6.69
CA PRO A 75 41.09 -10.95 -6.06
C PRO A 75 41.21 -10.97 -4.53
N THR A 76 40.85 -9.86 -3.89
CA THR A 76 40.80 -9.79 -2.42
C THR A 76 39.37 -9.62 -1.92
N LEU A 77 38.99 -10.51 -0.99
CA LEU A 77 37.65 -10.60 -0.42
C LEU A 77 37.65 -10.03 1.01
N SER A 78 36.71 -9.13 1.31
CA SER A 78 36.45 -8.59 2.64
C SER A 78 34.96 -8.73 2.98
N ILE A 79 34.65 -9.29 4.15
CA ILE A 79 33.29 -9.40 4.71
C ILE A 79 33.39 -8.94 6.15
N ASP A 80 32.51 -8.05 6.60
CA ASP A 80 32.59 -7.52 7.97
C ASP A 80 32.14 -8.57 9.01
N GLY A 81 32.64 -8.45 10.23
CA GLY A 81 32.42 -9.42 11.32
C GLY A 81 30.99 -9.45 11.83
N ASP A 82 30.27 -8.33 11.74
CA ASP A 82 28.88 -8.20 12.23
C ASP A 82 27.83 -8.52 11.13
N ASN A 83 28.25 -8.62 9.86
CA ASN A 83 27.41 -9.02 8.71
C ASN A 83 27.07 -10.54 8.67
N TRP A 84 27.14 -11.20 9.83
CA TRP A 84 26.89 -12.63 10.04
C TRP A 84 25.59 -12.88 10.81
N SER A 85 24.62 -12.00 10.61
CA SER A 85 23.31 -11.97 11.25
C SER A 85 22.20 -12.36 10.27
N ALA A 86 21.20 -13.12 10.74
CA ALA A 86 20.06 -13.51 9.91
C ALA A 86 19.05 -12.35 9.84
N VAL A 87 18.50 -12.10 8.65
CA VAL A 87 17.55 -11.00 8.39
C VAL A 87 16.11 -11.46 8.63
N SER A 88 15.84 -12.75 8.42
CA SER A 88 14.64 -13.45 8.88
C SER A 88 15.02 -14.81 9.46
N GLU A 89 14.06 -15.53 10.03
CA GLU A 89 14.32 -16.79 10.75
C GLU A 89 14.69 -17.99 9.84
N MET A 90 14.75 -17.79 8.51
CA MET A 90 15.33 -18.78 7.56
C MET A 90 16.17 -18.17 6.41
N ILE A 91 16.28 -16.84 6.30
CA ILE A 91 17.07 -16.16 5.26
C ILE A 91 18.24 -15.40 5.89
N LEU A 92 19.44 -15.69 5.39
CA LEU A 92 20.70 -15.09 5.79
C LEU A 92 21.31 -14.32 4.60
N THR A 93 21.49 -13.02 4.76
CA THR A 93 22.18 -12.18 3.76
C THR A 93 23.55 -11.80 4.30
N ILE A 94 24.60 -12.12 3.54
CA ILE A 94 25.99 -11.79 3.86
C ILE A 94 26.48 -10.79 2.83
N THR A 95 26.92 -9.61 3.28
CA THR A 95 27.43 -8.54 2.41
C THR A 95 28.92 -8.28 2.64
N GLY A 96 29.63 -7.97 1.56
CA GLY A 96 31.07 -7.72 1.56
C GLY A 96 31.53 -6.94 0.34
N VAL A 97 32.84 -6.96 0.09
CA VAL A 97 33.50 -6.30 -1.05
C VAL A 97 34.56 -7.22 -1.64
N VAL A 98 34.65 -7.24 -2.98
CA VAL A 98 35.70 -7.86 -3.78
C VAL A 98 36.48 -6.76 -4.49
N ASP A 99 37.76 -6.61 -4.14
CA ASP A 99 38.72 -5.73 -4.82
C ASP A 99 39.54 -6.57 -5.81
N ASP A 100 39.34 -6.29 -7.11
CA ASP A 100 39.83 -7.04 -8.28
C ASP A 100 39.90 -6.11 -9.51
N GLU A 101 40.61 -6.50 -10.58
CA GLU A 101 40.66 -5.69 -11.81
C GLU A 101 39.35 -5.71 -12.64
N ILE A 102 38.52 -6.76 -12.55
CA ILE A 102 37.18 -6.81 -13.16
C ILE A 102 36.20 -7.55 -12.22
N PRO A 103 35.73 -6.90 -11.13
CA PRO A 103 34.96 -7.57 -10.07
C PRO A 103 33.71 -8.31 -10.55
N ALA A 104 33.01 -7.77 -11.55
CA ALA A 104 31.82 -8.38 -12.15
C ALA A 104 32.07 -9.70 -12.96
N LEU A 105 33.31 -10.19 -13.04
CA LEU A 105 33.67 -11.47 -13.67
C LEU A 105 34.15 -12.55 -12.69
N VAL A 106 34.18 -12.28 -11.38
CA VAL A 106 34.60 -13.29 -10.39
C VAL A 106 33.50 -14.34 -10.15
N VAL A 107 33.92 -15.57 -9.82
CA VAL A 107 33.04 -16.67 -9.41
C VAL A 107 33.08 -16.81 -7.89
N ILE A 108 31.92 -16.92 -7.25
CA ILE A 108 31.78 -17.00 -5.79
C ILE A 108 31.61 -18.47 -5.35
N ASP A 109 32.59 -18.99 -4.60
CA ASP A 109 32.55 -20.30 -3.95
C ASP A 109 32.05 -20.16 -2.50
N VAL A 110 30.96 -20.86 -2.15
CA VAL A 110 30.42 -20.91 -0.78
C VAL A 110 30.37 -22.35 -0.29
N THR A 111 30.76 -22.58 0.96
CA THR A 111 30.77 -23.89 1.63
C THR A 111 30.08 -23.79 2.99
N LEU A 112 28.84 -24.27 3.05
CA LEU A 112 28.04 -24.38 4.28
C LEU A 112 28.39 -25.65 5.08
N ARG A 113 28.37 -25.54 6.41
CA ARG A 113 28.68 -26.63 7.35
C ARG A 113 27.71 -26.63 8.54
N SER A 114 27.08 -27.76 8.84
CA SER A 114 26.33 -27.99 10.09
C SER A 114 26.96 -29.13 10.88
N GLY A 115 27.10 -28.97 12.20
CA GLY A 115 27.75 -29.97 13.07
C GLY A 115 29.21 -30.31 12.73
N GLY A 116 29.86 -29.57 11.82
CA GLY A 116 31.18 -29.85 11.27
C GLY A 116 31.19 -30.74 10.00
N MET A 117 30.03 -31.12 9.47
CA MET A 117 29.88 -31.78 8.17
C MET A 117 29.52 -30.74 7.09
N VAL A 118 30.04 -30.91 5.88
CA VAL A 118 29.68 -30.06 4.72
C VAL A 118 28.25 -30.38 4.28
N ILE A 119 27.48 -29.33 4.00
CA ILE A 119 26.13 -29.40 3.45
C ILE A 119 26.24 -29.38 1.92
N ASP A 120 25.38 -30.12 1.24
CA ASP A 120 25.36 -30.21 -0.23
C ASP A 120 24.79 -28.91 -0.83
N PRO A 121 25.45 -28.25 -1.80
CA PRO A 121 24.92 -27.05 -2.46
C PRO A 121 23.51 -27.22 -3.02
N ASP A 122 23.13 -28.42 -3.45
CA ASP A 122 21.77 -28.73 -3.92
C ASP A 122 20.69 -28.69 -2.81
N THR A 123 21.06 -28.39 -1.55
CA THR A 123 20.15 -28.42 -0.37
C THR A 123 19.94 -27.08 0.35
N TYR A 124 20.52 -26.00 -0.16
CA TYR A 124 20.22 -24.62 0.26
C TYR A 124 20.15 -23.71 -0.96
N SER A 125 19.24 -22.73 -0.97
CA SER A 125 19.22 -21.74 -2.04
C SER A 125 20.37 -20.76 -1.82
N GLN A 126 21.22 -20.58 -2.83
CA GLN A 126 22.22 -19.52 -2.86
C GLN A 126 21.91 -18.59 -4.03
N PHE A 127 21.71 -17.31 -3.72
CA PHE A 127 21.82 -16.21 -4.68
C PHE A 127 23.08 -15.42 -4.34
N ALA A 128 23.90 -15.06 -5.32
CA ALA A 128 25.21 -14.49 -5.08
C ALA A 128 25.68 -13.64 -6.27
N GLU A 129 25.90 -12.35 -6.05
CA GLU A 129 26.25 -11.38 -7.09
C GLU A 129 27.43 -10.49 -6.67
N VAL A 130 28.20 -10.03 -7.66
CA VAL A 130 29.20 -8.97 -7.50
C VAL A 130 28.90 -7.87 -8.50
N ASP A 131 28.72 -6.64 -8.03
CA ASP A 131 28.47 -5.49 -8.89
C ASP A 131 29.76 -4.98 -9.58
N ALA A 132 29.62 -4.00 -10.48
CA ALA A 132 30.73 -3.44 -11.24
C ALA A 132 31.71 -2.60 -10.39
N GLY A 133 31.34 -2.21 -9.18
CA GLY A 133 32.19 -1.55 -8.18
C GLY A 133 32.82 -2.52 -7.17
N GLY A 134 32.48 -3.80 -7.23
CA GLY A 134 32.98 -4.85 -6.34
C GLY A 134 32.13 -5.10 -5.08
N GLY A 135 30.94 -4.52 -4.95
CA GLY A 135 30.02 -4.89 -3.88
C GLY A 135 29.54 -6.33 -4.02
N LEU A 136 29.64 -7.12 -2.96
CA LEU A 136 29.29 -8.54 -2.91
C LEU A 136 28.05 -8.74 -2.03
N ILE A 137 27.03 -9.40 -2.57
CA ILE A 137 25.85 -9.84 -1.80
C ILE A 137 25.67 -11.34 -1.99
N ILE A 138 25.50 -12.08 -0.89
CA ILE A 138 25.21 -13.52 -0.88
C ILE A 138 24.00 -13.77 0.02
N SER A 139 22.89 -14.20 -0.57
CA SER A 139 21.67 -14.62 0.14
C SER A 139 21.59 -16.14 0.20
N LEU A 140 21.42 -16.67 1.42
CA LEU A 140 21.39 -18.09 1.74
C LEU A 140 20.05 -18.44 2.42
N ILE A 141 19.27 -19.34 1.82
CA ILE A 141 18.00 -19.83 2.37
C ILE A 141 18.22 -21.23 2.95
N LEU A 142 17.94 -21.40 4.25
CA LEU A 142 18.25 -22.61 5.01
C LEU A 142 16.98 -23.36 5.44
N SER A 143 16.98 -24.67 5.23
CA SER A 143 15.80 -25.55 5.41
C SER A 143 15.66 -26.18 6.80
N GLU A 144 16.66 -26.04 7.68
CA GLU A 144 16.63 -26.55 9.05
C GLU A 144 17.08 -25.48 10.07
N VAL A 145 16.48 -25.48 11.26
CA VAL A 145 16.87 -24.58 12.36
C VAL A 145 18.09 -25.14 13.11
N GLY A 146 19.08 -24.30 13.44
CA GLY A 146 20.32 -24.78 14.05
C GLY A 146 21.53 -23.87 13.89
N GLY A 147 22.70 -24.38 14.30
CA GLY A 147 23.98 -23.67 14.25
C GLY A 147 24.81 -24.05 13.03
N TYR A 148 25.10 -23.06 12.18
CA TYR A 148 25.81 -23.21 10.91
C TYR A 148 27.15 -22.48 10.92
N SER A 149 28.09 -22.92 10.09
CA SER A 149 29.29 -22.17 9.75
C SER A 149 29.46 -22.14 8.23
N VAL A 150 29.66 -20.95 7.66
CA VAL A 150 29.83 -20.74 6.23
C VAL A 150 31.25 -20.28 5.97
N GLU A 151 31.86 -20.86 4.94
CA GLU A 151 33.17 -20.48 4.41
C GLU A 151 32.99 -19.96 2.97
N ILE A 152 33.56 -18.79 2.66
CA ILE A 152 33.30 -18.04 1.41
C ILE A 152 34.64 -17.65 0.78
N SER A 153 34.79 -17.81 -0.54
CA SER A 153 35.93 -17.33 -1.33
C SER A 153 35.48 -16.93 -2.75
N VAL A 154 36.27 -16.13 -3.46
CA VAL A 154 36.01 -15.77 -4.87
C VAL A 154 37.19 -16.13 -5.77
N VAL A 155 36.96 -16.28 -7.08
CA VAL A 155 37.96 -16.68 -8.08
C VAL A 155 37.85 -15.79 -9.32
N ASP A 156 38.97 -15.23 -9.80
CA ASP A 156 38.99 -14.39 -11.02
C ASP A 156 38.70 -15.18 -12.32
N GLU A 157 38.50 -14.46 -13.43
CA GLU A 157 38.27 -15.05 -14.76
C GLU A 157 39.48 -15.83 -15.32
N SER A 158 40.63 -15.67 -14.67
CA SER A 158 41.91 -16.34 -14.95
C SER A 158 42.18 -17.57 -14.03
N GLY A 159 41.29 -17.89 -13.09
CA GLY A 159 41.37 -19.01 -12.16
C GLY A 159 42.23 -18.81 -10.90
N LYS A 160 42.46 -17.57 -10.43
CA LYS A 160 43.15 -17.28 -9.16
C LYS A 160 42.12 -17.08 -8.02
N PRO A 161 42.24 -17.82 -6.89
CA PRO A 161 41.35 -17.67 -5.76
C PRO A 161 41.80 -16.57 -4.78
N SER A 162 40.83 -15.97 -4.08
CA SER A 162 41.02 -15.13 -2.90
C SER A 162 41.46 -15.94 -1.66
N ASN A 163 41.63 -15.26 -0.53
CA ASN A 163 41.55 -15.94 0.77
C ASN A 163 40.09 -16.34 1.06
N SER A 164 39.86 -17.42 1.81
CA SER A 164 38.53 -17.73 2.34
C SER A 164 38.26 -16.99 3.67
N VAL A 165 37.03 -16.53 3.84
CA VAL A 165 36.48 -15.95 5.07
C VAL A 165 35.52 -16.96 5.71
N THR A 166 35.40 -17.00 7.04
CA THR A 166 34.54 -17.96 7.74
C THR A 166 33.86 -17.35 8.95
N GLY A 167 32.55 -17.55 9.07
CA GLY A 167 31.76 -17.14 10.23
C GLY A 167 30.79 -18.22 10.70
N VAL A 168 29.92 -17.87 11.66
CA VAL A 168 29.01 -18.78 12.36
C VAL A 168 27.67 -18.10 12.61
N ILE A 169 26.57 -18.75 12.24
CA ILE A 169 25.20 -18.24 12.36
C ILE A 169 24.38 -19.23 13.21
N THR A 170 23.37 -18.74 13.93
CA THR A 170 22.36 -19.58 14.60
C THR A 170 20.98 -19.18 14.11
N VAL A 171 20.24 -20.17 13.60
CA VAL A 171 18.88 -20.06 13.06
C VAL A 171 17.90 -20.53 14.13
N ASN A 172 16.92 -19.70 14.49
CA ASN A 172 15.90 -19.97 15.50
C ASN A 172 14.62 -20.57 14.88
N PRO A 173 13.79 -21.30 15.65
CA PRO A 173 12.45 -21.70 15.19
C PRO A 173 11.49 -20.50 15.25
N PRO A 174 10.62 -20.32 14.24
CA PRO A 174 9.78 -19.14 14.12
C PRO A 174 8.61 -19.10 15.11
N GLU A 175 8.10 -17.89 15.36
CA GLU A 175 6.81 -17.72 16.06
C GLU A 175 5.64 -18.22 15.19
N GLU A 176 4.61 -18.76 15.84
CA GLU A 176 3.54 -19.54 15.21
C GLU A 176 2.19 -19.14 15.81
N SER A 177 1.16 -18.94 14.97
CA SER A 177 -0.14 -18.43 15.40
C SER A 177 -0.98 -19.44 16.21
N ALA A 178 -2.06 -18.97 16.83
CA ALA A 178 -2.97 -19.81 17.59
C ALA A 178 -4.12 -20.33 16.70
N ALA A 179 -4.32 -21.65 16.68
CA ALA A 179 -5.33 -22.29 15.85
C ALA A 179 -6.77 -21.90 16.17
N ASP A 180 -7.55 -21.59 15.14
CA ASP A 180 -9.00 -21.37 15.22
C ASP A 180 -9.79 -22.34 14.31
N ILE A 181 -11.07 -22.54 14.61
CA ILE A 181 -11.96 -23.48 13.92
C ILE A 181 -13.39 -22.94 13.82
N SER A 182 -14.00 -23.06 12.65
CA SER A 182 -15.38 -22.65 12.37
C SER A 182 -16.16 -23.71 11.58
N SER A 183 -17.48 -23.74 11.74
CA SER A 183 -18.41 -24.60 10.98
C SER A 183 -19.83 -24.03 11.04
N ALA A 184 -20.75 -24.57 10.24
CA ALA A 184 -22.18 -24.32 10.42
C ALA A 184 -22.65 -24.76 11.84
N PRO A 185 -23.49 -23.98 12.54
CA PRO A 185 -23.91 -24.30 13.91
C PRO A 185 -25.14 -25.23 13.99
N ILE A 186 -25.90 -25.36 12.89
CA ILE A 186 -27.08 -26.21 12.71
C ILE A 186 -27.03 -26.73 11.26
N ILE A 187 -27.46 -27.97 11.08
CA ILE A 187 -27.66 -28.70 9.83
C ILE A 187 -29.09 -29.25 9.92
N ASP A 188 -29.81 -29.34 8.80
CA ASP A 188 -31.11 -30.00 8.71
C ASP A 188 -31.01 -31.03 7.57
N ILE A 189 -31.58 -32.23 7.72
CA ILE A 189 -31.69 -33.26 6.68
C ILE A 189 -33.17 -33.65 6.49
N GLU A 190 -33.48 -34.40 5.44
CA GLU A 190 -34.85 -34.84 5.15
C GLU A 190 -35.08 -36.23 5.74
N GLU A 191 -34.62 -37.34 5.15
CA GLU A 191 -34.76 -38.66 5.81
C GLU A 191 -33.61 -38.97 6.79
N PRO A 192 -33.74 -39.93 7.73
CA PRO A 192 -32.64 -40.36 8.59
C PRO A 192 -31.46 -40.85 7.75
N ASP A 193 -30.33 -40.14 7.80
CA ASP A 193 -29.21 -40.33 6.88
C ASP A 193 -27.83 -40.07 7.54
N ASP A 194 -26.77 -40.41 6.83
CA ASP A 194 -25.37 -40.20 7.19
C ASP A 194 -24.96 -38.72 7.06
N VAL A 195 -24.62 -38.06 8.18
CA VAL A 195 -24.26 -36.63 8.17
C VAL A 195 -22.75 -36.40 8.22
N THR A 196 -22.28 -35.51 7.35
CA THR A 196 -20.91 -34.98 7.33
C THR A 196 -20.93 -33.48 7.69
N ILE A 197 -20.11 -33.07 8.66
CA ILE A 197 -19.95 -31.66 9.02
C ILE A 197 -18.81 -31.05 8.21
N TYR A 198 -19.09 -29.95 7.53
CA TYR A 198 -18.08 -29.15 6.82
C TYR A 198 -17.69 -27.90 7.63
N GLY A 199 -16.43 -27.48 7.53
CA GLY A 199 -15.92 -26.29 8.22
C GLY A 199 -14.55 -25.82 7.72
N LEU A 200 -13.95 -24.88 8.45
CA LEU A 200 -12.65 -24.26 8.16
C LEU A 200 -11.80 -24.21 9.44
N VAL A 201 -10.52 -24.55 9.32
CA VAL A 201 -9.46 -24.31 10.32
C VAL A 201 -8.54 -23.21 9.80
N ILE A 202 -8.09 -22.33 10.69
CA ILE A 202 -7.14 -21.25 10.38
C ILE A 202 -5.90 -21.42 11.28
N HIS A 203 -4.74 -21.61 10.66
CA HIS A 203 -3.42 -21.78 11.28
C HIS A 203 -2.35 -21.71 10.17
N ASP A 204 -1.14 -21.23 10.46
CA ASP A 204 -0.08 -21.06 9.43
C ASP A 204 0.39 -22.40 8.85
N TYR A 205 0.46 -23.44 9.71
CA TYR A 205 0.91 -24.78 9.34
C TYR A 205 -0.27 -25.78 9.39
N LEU A 206 -1.16 -25.72 8.40
CA LEU A 206 -2.38 -26.55 8.32
C LEU A 206 -2.12 -28.06 8.35
N ASP A 207 -1.01 -28.54 7.75
CA ASP A 207 -0.63 -29.96 7.76
C ASP A 207 -0.32 -30.50 9.17
N THR A 208 -0.16 -29.64 10.18
CA THR A 208 -0.01 -30.02 11.59
C THR A 208 -1.33 -30.09 12.36
N CYS A 209 -2.43 -29.63 11.77
CA CYS A 209 -3.73 -29.55 12.40
C CYS A 209 -4.46 -30.90 12.43
N GLN A 210 -5.00 -31.26 13.59
CA GLN A 210 -5.93 -32.36 13.74
C GLN A 210 -7.23 -31.88 14.39
N ILE A 211 -8.35 -32.19 13.74
CA ILE A 211 -9.70 -31.96 14.26
C ILE A 211 -10.21 -33.27 14.89
N THR A 212 -10.81 -33.19 16.07
CA THR A 212 -11.27 -34.35 16.85
C THR A 212 -12.69 -34.15 17.40
N SER A 213 -13.46 -35.23 17.45
CA SER A 213 -14.82 -35.28 17.96
C SER A 213 -15.13 -36.65 18.60
N VAL A 214 -16.34 -36.78 19.17
CA VAL A 214 -16.85 -38.03 19.76
C VAL A 214 -18.19 -38.37 19.12
N ALA A 215 -18.27 -39.52 18.46
CA ALA A 215 -19.47 -40.06 17.83
C ALA A 215 -20.57 -40.38 18.85
N GLN A 216 -21.82 -40.47 18.39
CA GLN A 216 -22.95 -40.93 19.20
C GLN A 216 -22.72 -42.31 19.85
N ASN A 217 -22.00 -43.20 19.15
CA ASN A 217 -21.65 -44.53 19.63
C ASN A 217 -20.49 -44.56 20.68
N GLY A 218 -19.92 -43.40 21.02
CA GLY A 218 -18.84 -43.24 21.99
C GLY A 218 -17.42 -43.44 21.44
N SER A 219 -17.26 -43.67 20.13
CA SER A 219 -15.95 -43.69 19.46
C SER A 219 -15.43 -42.29 19.22
N ALA A 220 -14.12 -42.09 19.27
CA ALA A 220 -13.50 -40.85 18.78
C ALA A 220 -13.48 -40.86 17.24
N ILE A 221 -13.85 -39.74 16.62
CA ILE A 221 -13.66 -39.50 15.18
C ILE A 221 -12.63 -38.37 15.06
N ALA A 222 -11.75 -38.44 14.07
CA ALA A 222 -10.79 -37.39 13.79
C ALA A 222 -10.61 -37.22 12.27
N THR A 223 -10.31 -35.99 11.86
CA THR A 223 -9.96 -35.62 10.49
C THR A 223 -8.80 -34.62 10.50
N THR A 224 -8.20 -34.37 9.35
CA THR A 224 -7.18 -33.33 9.12
C THR A 224 -7.74 -32.37 8.09
N PRO A 225 -7.50 -31.05 8.19
CA PRO A 225 -7.94 -30.12 7.16
C PRO A 225 -7.21 -30.40 5.84
N TYR A 226 -7.85 -29.99 4.75
CA TYR A 226 -7.23 -29.87 3.44
C TYR A 226 -6.30 -28.64 3.40
N GLN A 227 -5.47 -28.54 2.35
CA GLN A 227 -4.46 -27.47 2.22
C GLN A 227 -5.03 -26.05 2.11
N ASN A 228 -6.33 -25.91 1.83
CA ASN A 228 -7.08 -24.64 1.85
C ASN A 228 -7.77 -24.37 3.21
N GLY A 229 -7.42 -25.13 4.25
CA GLY A 229 -7.96 -25.03 5.60
C GLY A 229 -9.33 -25.69 5.80
N THR A 230 -10.04 -26.07 4.73
CA THR A 230 -11.38 -26.66 4.89
C THR A 230 -11.28 -28.08 5.44
N PHE A 231 -12.34 -28.58 6.07
CA PHE A 231 -12.43 -29.98 6.47
C PHE A 231 -13.84 -30.52 6.27
N ASP A 232 -13.93 -31.83 6.05
CA ASP A 232 -15.15 -32.61 6.25
C ASP A 232 -14.94 -33.61 7.39
N LEU A 233 -15.99 -33.83 8.18
CA LEU A 233 -16.01 -34.79 9.27
C LEU A 233 -17.32 -35.57 9.23
N TYR A 234 -17.26 -36.78 8.65
CA TYR A 234 -18.35 -37.75 8.69
C TYR A 234 -18.66 -38.15 10.15
N VAL A 235 -19.87 -37.79 10.61
CA VAL A 235 -20.42 -38.14 11.93
C VAL A 235 -21.15 -39.49 11.89
N GLY A 236 -21.65 -39.85 10.71
CA GLY A 236 -22.47 -41.03 10.45
C GLY A 236 -23.95 -40.83 10.77
N PHE A 237 -24.71 -41.91 10.63
CA PHE A 237 -26.17 -41.96 10.61
C PHE A 237 -26.85 -41.25 11.80
N VAL A 238 -27.84 -40.42 11.50
CA VAL A 238 -28.59 -39.62 12.49
C VAL A 238 -30.08 -39.97 12.47
N GLU A 239 -30.52 -40.73 13.47
CA GLU A 239 -31.93 -41.14 13.65
C GLU A 239 -32.79 -40.08 14.38
N ASP A 240 -32.16 -39.15 15.10
CA ASP A 240 -32.80 -38.22 16.06
C ASP A 240 -31.98 -36.92 16.21
N ASP A 241 -32.63 -35.87 16.71
CA ASP A 241 -32.08 -34.55 17.09
C ASP A 241 -30.72 -34.62 17.83
N THR A 242 -29.60 -34.40 17.12
CA THR A 242 -28.23 -34.70 17.61
C THR A 242 -27.38 -33.44 17.79
N VAL A 243 -26.41 -33.45 18.73
CA VAL A 243 -25.45 -32.36 18.99
C VAL A 243 -24.01 -32.88 19.01
N VAL A 244 -23.09 -32.19 18.32
CA VAL A 244 -21.68 -32.57 18.13
C VAL A 244 -20.75 -31.48 18.67
N TYR A 245 -19.57 -31.85 19.17
CA TYR A 245 -18.49 -30.94 19.59
C TYR A 245 -17.24 -31.21 18.74
N LEU A 246 -16.56 -30.15 18.28
CA LEU A 246 -15.32 -30.25 17.50
C LEU A 246 -14.18 -29.57 18.29
N ASN A 247 -13.02 -30.21 18.38
CA ASN A 247 -11.81 -29.60 18.93
C ASN A 247 -10.69 -29.65 17.88
N VAL A 248 -9.99 -28.54 17.65
CA VAL A 248 -8.79 -28.48 16.82
C VAL A 248 -7.53 -28.47 17.70
N THR A 249 -6.43 -29.01 17.19
CA THR A 249 -5.09 -28.85 17.76
C THR A 249 -4.08 -28.78 16.61
N CYS A 250 -3.22 -27.78 16.59
CA CYS A 250 -2.19 -27.57 15.56
C CYS A 250 -0.84 -27.23 16.23
N GLY A 251 0.25 -27.22 15.47
CA GLY A 251 1.57 -26.77 15.91
C GLY A 251 2.72 -27.55 15.27
N GLN A 252 3.59 -26.86 14.54
CA GLN A 252 4.87 -27.36 14.04
C GLN A 252 5.99 -27.15 15.05
N TRP A 253 5.97 -26.00 15.73
CA TRP A 253 6.98 -25.57 16.71
C TRP A 253 6.34 -25.32 18.09
N THR A 254 5.13 -24.74 18.14
CA THR A 254 4.36 -24.43 19.35
C THR A 254 2.90 -24.92 19.23
N PHE A 255 2.47 -25.81 20.12
CA PHE A 255 1.13 -26.41 20.04
C PHE A 255 0.01 -25.51 20.61
N SER A 256 -1.04 -25.30 19.79
CA SER A 256 -2.26 -24.52 20.10
C SER A 256 -3.54 -25.39 19.97
N ASN A 257 -4.66 -25.01 20.62
CA ASN A 257 -5.94 -25.76 20.55
C ASN A 257 -7.18 -24.90 20.86
N ASN A 258 -8.34 -25.27 20.27
CA ASN A 258 -9.61 -24.52 20.33
C ASN A 258 -10.83 -25.45 20.07
N SER A 259 -12.09 -25.03 20.29
CA SER A 259 -13.28 -25.90 20.20
C SER A 259 -14.65 -25.24 19.96
N ILE A 260 -15.54 -25.88 19.18
CA ILE A 260 -16.90 -25.41 18.79
C ILE A 260 -18.01 -26.51 18.85
N ARG A 261 -19.26 -26.21 18.45
CA ARG A 261 -20.45 -27.12 18.55
C ARG A 261 -21.46 -27.02 17.37
N VAL A 262 -22.18 -28.10 17.03
CA VAL A 262 -23.09 -28.26 15.86
C VAL A 262 -24.39 -29.08 16.19
N ARG A 263 -25.48 -29.04 15.38
CA ARG A 263 -26.80 -29.73 15.59
C ARG A 263 -27.54 -30.21 14.28
N ILE A 264 -28.52 -31.16 14.30
CA ILE A 264 -29.13 -31.94 13.15
C ILE A 264 -30.69 -32.26 13.27
N TYR A 265 -31.53 -32.46 12.18
CA TYR A 265 -33.06 -32.66 12.12
C TYR A 265 -33.70 -33.42 10.84
N VAL A 266 -35.02 -33.81 10.69
CA VAL A 266 -35.64 -34.89 9.74
C VAL A 266 -37.22 -34.88 9.33
N GLU A 267 -37.73 -35.27 8.10
CA GLU A 267 -39.09 -35.82 7.55
C GLU A 267 -39.09 -36.56 6.10
N ASP A 268 -40.12 -37.32 5.56
CA ASP A 268 -40.04 -38.45 4.49
C ASP A 268 -41.06 -38.71 3.23
N SER A 269 -40.73 -39.59 2.20
CA SER A 269 -41.59 -40.58 1.32
C SER A 269 -41.84 -40.59 -0.27
N GLY A 270 -42.23 -41.77 -0.94
CA GLY A 270 -42.62 -42.00 -2.41
C GLY A 270 -43.16 -43.44 -2.91
N ASP A 271 -43.74 -43.68 -4.14
CA ASP A 271 -44.50 -44.95 -4.56
C ASP A 271 -44.74 -45.30 -6.12
N ASP A 272 -45.41 -46.46 -6.49
CA ASP A 272 -45.68 -47.08 -7.87
C ASP A 272 -47.19 -47.27 -8.28
N LEU A 273 -47.57 -47.60 -9.55
CA LEU A 273 -48.94 -47.39 -10.14
C LEU A 273 -49.81 -48.60 -10.63
N ASP A 274 -49.55 -49.23 -11.79
CA ASP A 274 -50.52 -50.12 -12.50
C ASP A 274 -50.52 -51.59 -12.00
N GLY A 275 -49.32 -52.15 -11.77
CA GLY A 275 -49.13 -53.44 -11.11
C GLY A 275 -49.21 -54.70 -11.98
N ASP A 276 -49.02 -54.63 -13.30
CA ASP A 276 -48.81 -55.82 -14.14
C ASP A 276 -47.53 -56.60 -13.78
N GLY A 277 -46.44 -55.89 -13.52
CA GLY A 277 -45.10 -56.42 -13.23
C GLY A 277 -43.93 -55.58 -13.78
N VAL A 278 -44.18 -54.59 -14.64
CA VAL A 278 -43.21 -53.67 -15.25
C VAL A 278 -43.37 -52.26 -14.65
N PRO A 279 -42.29 -51.58 -14.21
CA PRO A 279 -42.38 -50.17 -13.80
C PRO A 279 -42.72 -49.26 -14.98
N ASN A 280 -43.45 -48.17 -14.73
CA ASN A 280 -43.97 -47.20 -15.74
C ASN A 280 -42.97 -46.69 -16.80
N GLU A 281 -41.66 -46.88 -16.60
CA GLU A 281 -40.57 -46.45 -17.49
C GLU A 281 -40.14 -47.52 -18.52
N GLN A 282 -40.81 -48.67 -18.60
CA GLN A 282 -40.40 -49.81 -19.45
C GLN A 282 -41.56 -50.52 -20.20
N ASP A 283 -42.74 -49.91 -20.31
CA ASP A 283 -43.90 -50.47 -21.01
C ASP A 283 -44.31 -49.62 -22.23
N SER A 284 -44.63 -50.28 -23.35
CA SER A 284 -45.17 -49.68 -24.57
C SER A 284 -46.65 -49.30 -24.42
N CYS A 285 -47.37 -49.89 -23.47
CA CYS A 285 -48.79 -49.65 -23.18
C CYS A 285 -49.13 -49.39 -21.68
N PRO A 286 -48.56 -48.36 -20.98
CA PRO A 286 -48.61 -48.20 -19.50
C PRO A 286 -49.98 -47.99 -18.81
N GLU A 287 -51.12 -48.13 -19.51
CA GLU A 287 -52.47 -48.22 -18.93
C GLU A 287 -53.24 -49.43 -19.53
N GLY A 288 -52.52 -50.47 -19.94
CA GLY A 288 -52.99 -51.55 -20.81
C GLY A 288 -53.73 -52.72 -20.13
N MET A 289 -53.47 -53.95 -20.61
CA MET A 289 -54.13 -55.18 -20.15
C MET A 289 -53.48 -55.78 -18.89
N GLY A 290 -53.10 -54.96 -17.92
CA GLY A 290 -52.39 -55.37 -16.70
C GLY A 290 -53.14 -56.31 -15.75
N GLN A 291 -52.65 -56.45 -14.52
CA GLN A 291 -53.12 -57.47 -13.56
C GLN A 291 -54.64 -57.43 -13.28
N ALA A 292 -55.27 -56.26 -13.41
CA ALA A 292 -56.73 -56.08 -13.28
C ALA A 292 -57.54 -56.81 -14.38
N ASN A 293 -56.98 -56.98 -15.58
CA ASN A 293 -57.63 -57.61 -16.73
C ASN A 293 -57.33 -59.12 -16.81
N GLY A 294 -56.27 -59.58 -16.14
CA GLY A 294 -55.94 -61.00 -15.99
C GLY A 294 -55.10 -61.59 -17.13
N TRP A 295 -54.40 -60.74 -17.88
CA TRP A 295 -53.39 -61.10 -18.87
C TRP A 295 -51.98 -60.83 -18.32
N VAL A 296 -50.97 -61.42 -18.96
CA VAL A 296 -49.52 -61.19 -18.76
C VAL A 296 -48.84 -61.58 -20.08
N ALA A 297 -47.88 -60.77 -20.57
CA ALA A 297 -47.20 -60.99 -21.86
C ALA A 297 -46.58 -62.39 -22.00
N ASN A 298 -46.73 -63.02 -23.18
CA ASN A 298 -46.14 -64.34 -23.46
C ASN A 298 -46.09 -64.69 -24.96
N ASN A 299 -44.97 -65.32 -25.34
CA ASN A 299 -44.49 -65.67 -26.68
C ASN A 299 -45.35 -66.69 -27.50
N ALA A 300 -46.68 -66.52 -27.51
CA ALA A 300 -47.65 -67.37 -28.21
C ALA A 300 -48.90 -66.60 -28.70
N THR A 301 -49.00 -65.31 -28.40
CA THR A 301 -50.04 -64.33 -28.78
C THR A 301 -49.43 -62.93 -28.84
N ASP A 302 -48.15 -62.91 -29.21
CA ASP A 302 -47.13 -61.88 -29.06
C ASP A 302 -45.88 -62.53 -29.71
N ILE A 303 -45.74 -62.38 -31.02
CA ILE A 303 -44.81 -63.14 -31.87
C ILE A 303 -43.39 -62.52 -31.88
N ASP A 304 -43.32 -61.20 -31.82
CA ASP A 304 -42.12 -60.35 -31.87
C ASP A 304 -41.72 -59.76 -30.50
N ALA A 305 -42.61 -59.79 -29.50
CA ALA A 305 -42.34 -59.53 -28.07
C ALA A 305 -42.22 -58.05 -27.64
N ASP A 306 -43.12 -57.18 -28.10
CA ASP A 306 -43.13 -55.73 -27.79
C ASP A 306 -44.00 -55.31 -26.58
N GLY A 307 -44.94 -56.18 -26.16
CA GLY A 307 -45.95 -55.91 -25.12
C GLY A 307 -47.41 -55.88 -25.59
N CYS A 308 -47.67 -55.99 -26.89
CA CYS A 308 -49.00 -55.97 -27.52
C CYS A 308 -49.54 -57.40 -27.79
N HIS A 309 -50.48 -57.56 -28.73
CA HIS A 309 -51.09 -58.85 -29.05
C HIS A 309 -51.56 -58.95 -30.53
N ASP A 310 -50.72 -59.56 -31.38
CA ASP A 310 -50.91 -59.70 -32.85
C ASP A 310 -52.36 -59.98 -33.30
N GLY A 311 -53.00 -61.01 -32.76
CA GLY A 311 -54.34 -61.46 -33.18
C GLY A 311 -55.54 -60.49 -33.04
N PHE A 312 -55.33 -59.23 -32.62
CA PHE A 312 -56.35 -58.18 -32.58
C PHE A 312 -55.89 -56.79 -33.07
N GLU A 313 -54.59 -56.51 -33.10
CA GLU A 313 -54.06 -55.14 -33.16
C GLU A 313 -52.96 -54.93 -34.23
N ASP A 314 -52.67 -55.94 -35.06
CA ASP A 314 -51.65 -55.96 -36.14
C ASP A 314 -52.25 -56.23 -37.55
N ALA A 315 -51.51 -55.95 -38.64
CA ALA A 315 -52.03 -55.87 -40.02
C ALA A 315 -51.06 -56.10 -41.23
N ASP A 316 -49.80 -56.52 -41.06
CA ASP A 316 -48.93 -56.98 -42.18
C ASP A 316 -48.67 -58.50 -42.07
N ASP A 317 -48.69 -59.24 -43.19
CA ASP A 317 -48.92 -60.70 -43.20
C ASP A 317 -47.67 -61.53 -43.61
N ASP A 318 -46.74 -60.97 -44.40
CA ASP A 318 -45.39 -61.55 -44.60
C ASP A 318 -44.21 -60.57 -44.47
N ASP A 319 -44.46 -59.32 -44.03
CA ASP A 319 -43.47 -58.36 -43.52
C ASP A 319 -42.37 -58.01 -44.54
N ASP A 320 -42.76 -57.96 -45.82
CA ASP A 320 -41.87 -57.58 -46.94
C ASP A 320 -41.85 -56.07 -47.24
N GLY A 321 -42.77 -55.32 -46.60
CA GLY A 321 -42.82 -53.86 -46.50
C GLY A 321 -44.01 -53.20 -47.19
N ILE A 322 -44.66 -53.86 -48.16
CA ILE A 322 -45.74 -53.25 -48.97
C ILE A 322 -47.05 -54.02 -48.80
N LEU A 323 -47.92 -53.49 -47.93
CA LEU A 323 -49.26 -54.02 -47.63
C LEU A 323 -50.00 -54.57 -48.88
N ASP A 324 -50.48 -55.81 -48.76
CA ASP A 324 -51.30 -56.72 -49.61
C ASP A 324 -52.30 -56.12 -50.65
N VAL A 325 -52.55 -54.80 -50.62
CA VAL A 325 -53.46 -54.05 -51.51
C VAL A 325 -52.76 -53.02 -52.42
N TYR A 326 -51.47 -52.75 -52.20
CA TYR A 326 -50.69 -51.73 -52.93
C TYR A 326 -49.53 -52.29 -53.75
N ASP A 327 -49.02 -53.47 -53.42
CA ASP A 327 -47.99 -54.16 -54.23
C ASP A 327 -48.56 -54.74 -55.54
N ASN A 328 -47.75 -54.70 -56.61
CA ASN A 328 -48.00 -55.35 -57.89
C ASN A 328 -47.64 -56.86 -57.89
N CYS A 329 -46.86 -57.35 -56.91
CA CYS A 329 -46.26 -58.69 -56.83
C CYS A 329 -46.58 -59.60 -55.58
N PRO A 330 -47.71 -59.48 -54.85
CA PRO A 330 -47.75 -59.79 -53.40
C PRO A 330 -47.93 -61.26 -53.03
N GLN A 331 -46.88 -62.09 -53.11
CA GLN A 331 -46.67 -63.37 -52.37
C GLN A 331 -45.19 -63.84 -52.45
N SER A 332 -44.20 -62.94 -52.39
CA SER A 332 -42.83 -63.22 -52.87
C SER A 332 -41.75 -63.50 -51.81
N ILE A 333 -42.12 -64.03 -50.65
CA ILE A 333 -41.23 -64.36 -49.51
C ILE A 333 -39.74 -64.65 -49.83
N GLY A 334 -38.85 -63.90 -49.18
CA GLY A 334 -37.39 -64.14 -49.20
C GLY A 334 -36.56 -63.05 -49.89
N TRP A 335 -37.22 -62.00 -50.38
CA TRP A 335 -36.71 -60.64 -50.45
C TRP A 335 -37.70 -59.71 -49.70
N VAL A 336 -37.42 -58.42 -49.72
CA VAL A 336 -38.20 -57.30 -49.15
C VAL A 336 -38.23 -56.24 -50.25
N SER A 337 -39.32 -55.49 -50.45
CA SER A 337 -39.33 -54.39 -51.42
C SER A 337 -38.51 -53.23 -50.85
N THR A 338 -37.21 -53.24 -51.14
CA THR A 338 -36.27 -52.21 -50.68
C THR A 338 -35.74 -51.37 -51.85
N PRO A 339 -35.42 -50.09 -51.60
CA PRO A 339 -34.84 -49.19 -52.58
C PRO A 339 -33.55 -49.70 -53.26
N GLU A 340 -32.86 -50.71 -52.73
CA GLU A 340 -31.68 -51.28 -53.41
C GLU A 340 -32.03 -52.19 -54.61
N TYR A 341 -33.32 -52.53 -54.77
CA TYR A 341 -33.81 -53.42 -55.83
C TYR A 341 -35.07 -52.90 -56.53
N ASP A 342 -35.88 -52.07 -55.87
CA ASP A 342 -37.15 -51.47 -56.32
C ASP A 342 -37.14 -50.00 -55.87
N TYR A 343 -36.52 -49.12 -56.67
CA TYR A 343 -36.10 -47.79 -56.20
C TYR A 343 -37.27 -46.78 -56.14
N ASP A 344 -38.14 -46.75 -57.16
CA ASP A 344 -39.34 -45.89 -57.14
C ASP A 344 -40.51 -46.46 -56.29
N GLY A 345 -40.45 -47.76 -55.95
CA GLY A 345 -41.37 -48.42 -55.02
C GLY A 345 -42.68 -48.92 -55.65
N ASP A 346 -42.69 -49.23 -56.94
CA ASP A 346 -43.81 -49.85 -57.66
C ASP A 346 -44.06 -51.33 -57.28
N GLY A 347 -43.10 -52.01 -56.64
CA GLY A 347 -43.14 -53.45 -56.38
C GLY A 347 -42.46 -54.28 -57.48
N CYS A 348 -41.57 -53.66 -58.27
CA CYS A 348 -40.88 -54.27 -59.40
C CYS A 348 -39.36 -54.04 -59.31
N HIS A 349 -38.56 -54.91 -59.93
CA HIS A 349 -37.11 -54.93 -59.68
C HIS A 349 -36.28 -54.22 -60.78
N ASP A 350 -35.79 -53.02 -60.47
CA ASP A 350 -34.82 -52.15 -61.18
C ASP A 350 -34.05 -52.87 -62.32
N ALA A 351 -32.96 -53.55 -61.92
CA ALA A 351 -31.87 -54.02 -62.76
C ALA A 351 -32.23 -55.16 -63.72
N LEU A 352 -33.51 -55.53 -63.78
CA LEU A 352 -34.07 -56.52 -64.70
C LEU A 352 -35.16 -55.94 -65.58
N GLU A 353 -36.00 -55.03 -65.07
CA GLU A 353 -37.25 -54.65 -65.74
C GLU A 353 -37.50 -53.11 -65.88
N ASP A 354 -36.68 -52.20 -65.32
CA ASP A 354 -36.81 -50.72 -65.49
C ASP A 354 -35.55 -49.97 -66.04
N ASN A 355 -35.68 -48.66 -66.37
CA ASN A 355 -34.67 -47.76 -67.00
C ASN A 355 -34.98 -46.23 -66.80
N ASP A 356 -35.61 -45.82 -65.69
CA ASP A 356 -36.02 -44.42 -65.38
C ASP A 356 -36.13 -44.34 -63.84
N ASP A 357 -35.05 -44.74 -63.17
CA ASP A 357 -35.10 -45.47 -61.90
C ASP A 357 -35.64 -44.65 -60.70
N ASP A 358 -35.63 -43.32 -60.77
CA ASP A 358 -36.23 -42.40 -59.78
C ASP A 358 -37.47 -41.64 -60.31
N GLY A 359 -37.63 -41.55 -61.63
CA GLY A 359 -38.74 -40.89 -62.30
C GLY A 359 -38.72 -39.36 -62.29
N ASP A 360 -37.55 -38.70 -62.15
CA ASP A 360 -37.48 -37.23 -62.09
C ASP A 360 -37.85 -36.53 -63.45
N SER A 361 -37.47 -37.14 -64.58
CA SER A 361 -37.62 -36.72 -66.01
C SER A 361 -36.36 -36.23 -66.74
N ILE A 362 -35.19 -36.22 -66.10
CA ILE A 362 -33.86 -36.37 -66.70
C ILE A 362 -33.69 -37.87 -67.05
N ILE A 363 -32.46 -38.37 -67.26
CA ILE A 363 -32.15 -39.79 -67.53
C ILE A 363 -30.75 -40.11 -67.00
N ASP A 364 -30.54 -41.34 -66.52
CA ASP A 364 -29.32 -41.86 -65.85
C ASP A 364 -27.99 -41.79 -66.66
N ALA A 365 -28.00 -41.18 -67.84
CA ALA A 365 -26.84 -40.95 -68.70
C ALA A 365 -26.47 -39.47 -68.93
N ASP A 366 -27.35 -38.52 -68.60
CA ASP A 366 -27.14 -37.08 -68.71
C ASP A 366 -27.33 -36.37 -67.33
N ASP A 367 -27.26 -37.14 -66.24
CA ASP A 367 -27.54 -36.77 -64.83
C ASP A 367 -26.30 -36.97 -63.92
N SER A 368 -26.16 -36.16 -62.87
CA SER A 368 -25.17 -36.33 -61.80
C SER A 368 -25.63 -37.23 -60.65
N CYS A 369 -26.95 -37.28 -60.40
CA CYS A 369 -27.64 -38.16 -59.47
C CYS A 369 -28.54 -39.22 -60.19
N PRO A 370 -28.02 -40.15 -61.05
CA PRO A 370 -28.77 -41.21 -61.76
C PRO A 370 -29.65 -42.22 -60.98
N LYS A 371 -29.78 -42.02 -59.67
CA LYS A 371 -30.70 -42.68 -58.74
C LYS A 371 -30.91 -41.65 -57.63
N GLY A 372 -31.57 -40.57 -58.01
CA GLY A 372 -31.83 -39.41 -57.18
C GLY A 372 -33.19 -39.50 -56.50
N ALA A 373 -33.69 -38.37 -56.04
CA ALA A 373 -34.89 -38.35 -55.23
C ALA A 373 -36.09 -38.68 -56.12
N LEU A 374 -37.05 -39.40 -55.55
CA LEU A 374 -38.11 -40.00 -56.34
C LEU A 374 -39.13 -38.96 -56.83
N ASN A 375 -39.42 -38.97 -58.13
CA ASN A 375 -40.60 -38.36 -58.76
C ASN A 375 -40.79 -36.83 -58.53
N TRP A 376 -39.71 -36.04 -58.59
CA TRP A 376 -39.72 -34.55 -58.59
C TRP A 376 -39.09 -34.01 -59.90
N PRO A 377 -39.32 -32.75 -60.31
CA PRO A 377 -38.70 -32.23 -61.53
C PRO A 377 -37.59 -31.19 -61.27
N SER A 378 -36.38 -31.41 -61.80
CA SER A 378 -35.27 -30.43 -61.85
C SER A 378 -35.70 -29.02 -62.28
N THR A 379 -35.40 -28.01 -61.45
CA THR A 379 -35.61 -26.56 -61.69
C THR A 379 -34.75 -25.68 -60.76
N PHE A 380 -34.39 -24.45 -61.20
CA PHE A 380 -33.77 -23.32 -60.44
C PHE A 380 -34.49 -22.84 -59.13
N SER A 381 -35.10 -23.73 -58.37
CA SER A 381 -35.73 -23.51 -57.06
C SER A 381 -35.77 -24.80 -56.23
N SER A 382 -34.96 -25.78 -56.63
CA SER A 382 -34.85 -27.15 -56.13
C SER A 382 -33.68 -27.88 -56.84
N ASP A 383 -32.76 -27.14 -57.45
CA ASP A 383 -31.67 -27.53 -58.36
C ASP A 383 -31.02 -26.20 -58.83
N TRP A 384 -30.20 -25.60 -57.95
CA TRP A 384 -29.71 -24.23 -58.01
C TRP A 384 -28.70 -24.02 -59.16
N ASP A 385 -27.76 -24.96 -59.32
CA ASP A 385 -26.75 -24.98 -60.39
C ASP A 385 -27.29 -25.59 -61.72
N SER A 386 -28.30 -26.48 -61.64
CA SER A 386 -28.96 -27.19 -62.76
C SER A 386 -28.21 -28.40 -63.35
N ASP A 387 -27.69 -29.31 -62.50
CA ASP A 387 -27.01 -30.56 -62.92
C ASP A 387 -27.84 -31.85 -62.86
N GLY A 388 -28.95 -31.86 -62.12
CA GLY A 388 -29.85 -33.03 -61.96
C GLY A 388 -30.00 -33.51 -60.52
N CYS A 389 -29.03 -33.24 -59.65
CA CYS A 389 -29.19 -33.43 -58.20
C CYS A 389 -30.17 -32.39 -57.59
N ARG A 390 -30.65 -32.67 -56.38
CA ARG A 390 -31.60 -31.80 -55.65
C ARG A 390 -30.97 -31.11 -54.45
N ASP A 391 -31.05 -29.78 -54.41
CA ASP A 391 -30.52 -28.91 -53.33
C ASP A 391 -30.78 -29.44 -51.91
N MET A 392 -32.02 -29.93 -51.68
CA MET A 392 -32.52 -30.15 -50.31
C MET A 392 -32.16 -31.51 -49.70
N ASP A 393 -31.51 -32.43 -50.43
CA ASP A 393 -31.10 -33.74 -49.91
C ASP A 393 -30.06 -34.53 -50.74
N GLU A 394 -29.58 -34.04 -51.89
CA GLU A 394 -28.75 -34.85 -52.81
C GLU A 394 -27.51 -34.15 -53.34
N ASP A 395 -27.63 -32.89 -53.76
CA ASP A 395 -26.44 -32.04 -53.79
C ASP A 395 -25.96 -31.80 -52.33
N HIS A 396 -24.68 -31.50 -52.19
CA HIS A 396 -24.01 -31.22 -50.93
C HIS A 396 -23.01 -30.03 -51.07
N ASP A 397 -22.96 -29.35 -52.22
CA ASP A 397 -22.10 -28.20 -52.58
C ASP A 397 -22.96 -27.27 -53.48
N ASP A 398 -24.09 -26.78 -52.91
CA ASP A 398 -25.25 -26.15 -53.59
C ASP A 398 -24.88 -25.02 -54.59
N ASP A 399 -23.76 -24.34 -54.34
CA ASP A 399 -23.22 -23.18 -55.07
C ASP A 399 -21.98 -23.54 -55.93
N SER A 400 -21.44 -24.77 -55.79
CA SER A 400 -20.29 -25.32 -56.53
C SER A 400 -19.04 -24.45 -56.42
N ASP A 401 -18.70 -24.12 -55.19
CA ASP A 401 -17.50 -23.42 -54.74
C ASP A 401 -16.37 -24.43 -54.37
N GLY A 402 -16.75 -25.60 -53.84
CA GLY A 402 -15.84 -26.67 -53.44
C GLY A 402 -15.81 -26.97 -51.93
N PHE A 403 -16.59 -26.25 -51.12
CA PHE A 403 -16.94 -26.62 -49.75
C PHE A 403 -18.29 -27.35 -49.73
N ASN A 404 -18.62 -28.04 -48.62
CA ASN A 404 -19.88 -28.77 -48.51
C ASN A 404 -20.82 -28.07 -47.54
N ASP A 405 -22.13 -28.00 -47.83
CA ASP A 405 -23.15 -27.26 -47.05
C ASP A 405 -23.13 -27.56 -45.54
N SER A 406 -22.69 -28.76 -45.17
CA SER A 406 -22.55 -29.21 -43.78
C SER A 406 -21.39 -28.58 -42.99
N VAL A 407 -20.50 -27.85 -43.67
CA VAL A 407 -19.30 -27.18 -43.14
C VAL A 407 -19.10 -25.76 -43.72
N ASP A 408 -20.09 -25.25 -44.44
CA ASP A 408 -20.18 -23.91 -45.02
C ASP A 408 -21.31 -23.14 -44.29
N ALA A 409 -21.09 -21.88 -43.92
CA ALA A 409 -22.09 -21.06 -43.23
C ALA A 409 -23.11 -20.38 -44.17
N CYS A 410 -22.82 -20.27 -45.47
CA CYS A 410 -23.68 -19.70 -46.50
C CYS A 410 -23.89 -20.59 -47.76
N PRO A 411 -24.34 -21.86 -47.63
CA PRO A 411 -24.33 -22.87 -48.71
C PRO A 411 -24.99 -22.53 -50.05
N SER A 412 -25.90 -21.55 -50.07
CA SER A 412 -26.55 -21.05 -51.30
C SER A 412 -26.12 -19.61 -51.57
N GLY A 413 -24.81 -19.45 -51.79
CA GLY A 413 -24.12 -18.19 -51.99
C GLY A 413 -24.71 -17.32 -53.11
N GLY A 414 -24.40 -16.02 -53.03
CA GLY A 414 -24.71 -15.06 -54.08
C GLY A 414 -23.76 -15.17 -55.29
N LYS A 415 -22.67 -15.95 -55.18
CA LYS A 415 -21.48 -15.86 -56.03
C LYS A 415 -20.83 -17.22 -56.36
N ALA A 416 -21.65 -18.21 -56.70
CA ALA A 416 -21.28 -19.51 -57.29
C ALA A 416 -19.94 -19.55 -58.06
N HIS A 417 -19.14 -20.59 -57.75
CA HIS A 417 -17.81 -20.86 -58.30
C HIS A 417 -16.72 -19.83 -57.95
N TRP A 418 -16.54 -19.53 -56.65
CA TRP A 418 -15.36 -18.82 -56.16
C TRP A 418 -14.33 -19.79 -55.56
N THR A 419 -13.52 -19.36 -54.59
CA THR A 419 -12.56 -20.20 -53.85
C THR A 419 -12.08 -19.44 -52.60
N PRO A 420 -12.26 -19.97 -51.38
CA PRO A 420 -11.71 -19.42 -50.15
C PRO A 420 -10.18 -19.35 -50.13
N ASP A 421 -9.64 -18.20 -49.71
CA ASP A 421 -8.23 -17.99 -49.36
C ASP A 421 -8.13 -16.85 -48.34
N SER A 422 -7.04 -16.82 -47.54
CA SER A 422 -6.87 -15.96 -46.34
C SER A 422 -6.71 -14.44 -46.62
N ASN A 423 -7.47 -13.92 -47.59
CA ASN A 423 -7.63 -12.53 -47.97
C ASN A 423 -9.08 -12.23 -48.45
N ASN A 424 -9.98 -13.22 -48.37
CA ASN A 424 -11.39 -13.21 -48.82
C ASN A 424 -12.21 -14.36 -48.16
N ASP A 425 -11.80 -14.74 -46.96
CA ASP A 425 -12.22 -15.83 -46.07
C ASP A 425 -11.28 -15.70 -44.86
N TRP A 426 -11.62 -14.87 -43.87
CA TRP A 426 -10.70 -14.56 -42.75
C TRP A 426 -10.89 -15.46 -41.52
N ASP A 427 -12.13 -15.79 -41.14
CA ASP A 427 -12.40 -16.69 -40.00
C ASP A 427 -12.23 -18.18 -40.34
N GLY A 428 -12.52 -18.56 -41.60
CA GLY A 428 -12.45 -19.93 -42.12
C GLY A 428 -13.77 -20.69 -42.21
N ASP A 429 -14.94 -20.03 -42.15
CA ASP A 429 -16.28 -20.64 -42.26
C ASP A 429 -16.75 -20.91 -43.70
N ALA A 430 -15.92 -20.53 -44.69
CA ALA A 430 -16.14 -20.62 -46.13
C ALA A 430 -17.16 -19.62 -46.72
N CYS A 431 -17.47 -18.52 -46.04
CA CYS A 431 -18.12 -17.35 -46.63
C CYS A 431 -17.12 -16.29 -47.14
N HIS A 432 -17.59 -15.42 -48.04
CA HIS A 432 -16.74 -14.45 -48.75
C HIS A 432 -16.94 -13.03 -48.21
N ASP A 433 -16.22 -12.72 -47.12
CA ASP A 433 -16.02 -11.41 -46.47
C ASP A 433 -16.97 -10.30 -47.04
N ILE A 434 -16.42 -9.50 -47.95
CA ILE A 434 -16.96 -8.30 -48.61
C ILE A 434 -18.39 -8.34 -49.20
N ASP A 435 -18.95 -9.50 -49.54
CA ASP A 435 -20.24 -9.60 -50.27
C ASP A 435 -21.23 -10.62 -49.68
N GLU A 436 -20.79 -11.58 -48.86
CA GLU A 436 -21.59 -12.75 -48.45
C GLU A 436 -21.57 -13.02 -46.93
N ASP A 437 -20.47 -12.72 -46.24
CA ASP A 437 -20.40 -12.68 -44.78
C ASP A 437 -20.90 -11.30 -44.26
N PRO A 438 -21.61 -11.24 -43.11
CA PRO A 438 -21.83 -9.99 -42.39
C PRO A 438 -20.97 -9.80 -41.12
N ASP A 439 -20.02 -10.67 -40.79
CA ASP A 439 -19.23 -10.70 -39.53
C ASP A 439 -17.79 -11.21 -39.82
N ASP A 440 -16.98 -10.47 -40.61
CA ASP A 440 -15.73 -10.92 -41.30
C ASP A 440 -14.70 -11.71 -40.43
N ASP A 441 -14.74 -11.59 -39.09
CA ASP A 441 -13.87 -12.34 -38.14
C ASP A 441 -14.59 -13.15 -37.05
N ASN A 442 -15.92 -13.22 -37.12
CA ASN A 442 -16.81 -14.03 -36.29
C ASN A 442 -16.68 -13.76 -34.78
N ASP A 443 -16.30 -12.53 -34.40
CA ASP A 443 -16.29 -12.08 -33.01
C ASP A 443 -17.71 -11.81 -32.44
N GLY A 444 -18.69 -11.65 -33.33
CA GLY A 444 -20.10 -11.44 -33.02
C GLY A 444 -20.57 -9.98 -33.14
N ILE A 445 -19.74 -9.09 -33.71
CA ILE A 445 -20.04 -7.69 -34.00
C ILE A 445 -20.01 -7.45 -35.52
N ASN A 446 -21.08 -7.85 -36.22
CA ASN A 446 -21.28 -7.60 -37.66
C ASN A 446 -20.72 -6.26 -38.18
N ASP A 447 -19.90 -6.27 -39.23
CA ASP A 447 -19.22 -5.11 -39.83
C ASP A 447 -20.11 -3.86 -39.98
N ILE A 448 -21.32 -4.04 -40.53
CA ILE A 448 -22.20 -2.94 -40.91
C ILE A 448 -23.66 -3.17 -40.53
N ASP A 449 -24.32 -2.10 -40.08
CA ASP A 449 -25.76 -2.08 -39.92
C ASP A 449 -26.49 -2.08 -41.30
N GLY A 450 -27.78 -2.42 -41.29
CA GLY A 450 -28.64 -2.40 -42.48
C GLY A 450 -28.87 -1.02 -43.13
N SER A 451 -28.10 0.01 -42.77
CA SER A 451 -28.02 1.32 -43.44
C SER A 451 -26.63 1.62 -44.02
N GLY A 452 -25.63 0.75 -43.79
CA GLY A 452 -24.22 0.94 -44.16
C GLY A 452 -23.44 1.80 -43.17
N TYR A 453 -23.80 1.75 -41.87
CA TYR A 453 -23.02 2.31 -40.78
C TYR A 453 -22.13 1.22 -40.18
N ILE A 454 -20.82 1.47 -40.14
CA ILE A 454 -19.81 0.57 -39.55
C ILE A 454 -20.07 0.40 -38.05
N LEU A 455 -20.26 -0.84 -37.58
CA LEU A 455 -20.51 -1.17 -36.17
C LEU A 455 -19.24 -1.64 -35.46
N ASP A 456 -18.40 -2.41 -36.16
CA ASP A 456 -17.10 -2.84 -35.68
C ASP A 456 -15.98 -1.85 -36.12
N GLU A 457 -15.05 -1.55 -35.21
CA GLU A 457 -13.87 -0.70 -35.48
C GLU A 457 -12.59 -1.51 -35.72
N CYS A 458 -12.64 -2.84 -35.65
CA CYS A 458 -11.53 -3.78 -35.57
C CYS A 458 -11.67 -5.10 -36.41
N PRO A 459 -12.06 -5.08 -37.71
CA PRO A 459 -12.60 -6.23 -38.48
C PRO A 459 -11.55 -7.26 -38.95
N PHE A 460 -10.53 -7.48 -38.14
CA PHE A 460 -9.47 -8.47 -38.29
C PHE A 460 -8.96 -8.86 -36.89
N THR A 461 -9.89 -9.04 -35.95
CA THR A 461 -9.65 -9.40 -34.55
C THR A 461 -9.02 -10.80 -34.45
N PRO A 462 -8.11 -11.04 -33.48
CA PRO A 462 -7.44 -12.33 -33.38
C PRO A 462 -8.45 -13.47 -33.16
N LEU A 463 -8.54 -14.39 -34.12
CA LEU A 463 -9.49 -15.52 -34.09
C LEU A 463 -9.43 -16.27 -32.75
N ASN A 464 -10.60 -16.53 -32.16
CA ASN A 464 -10.80 -17.07 -30.80
C ASN A 464 -10.58 -16.07 -29.64
N SER A 465 -10.54 -14.75 -29.88
CA SER A 465 -10.59 -13.73 -28.83
C SER A 465 -11.86 -13.84 -27.98
N THR A 466 -11.73 -13.93 -26.65
CA THR A 466 -12.88 -14.11 -25.74
C THR A 466 -13.26 -12.88 -24.93
N ASP A 467 -12.51 -11.78 -25.03
CA ASP A 467 -12.81 -10.49 -24.38
C ASP A 467 -12.91 -9.39 -25.44
N VAL A 468 -13.91 -9.52 -26.29
CA VAL A 468 -14.19 -8.59 -27.39
C VAL A 468 -15.15 -7.50 -26.89
N ASN A 469 -14.89 -6.24 -27.25
CA ASN A 469 -15.69 -5.12 -26.80
C ASN A 469 -16.94 -4.87 -27.68
N ALA A 470 -17.71 -3.82 -27.37
CA ALA A 470 -18.95 -3.51 -28.11
C ALA A 470 -18.75 -2.83 -29.50
N VAL A 471 -17.53 -2.83 -30.02
CA VAL A 471 -17.08 -2.36 -31.34
C VAL A 471 -15.95 -3.27 -31.89
N GLY A 472 -16.07 -4.59 -31.61
CA GLY A 472 -15.24 -5.69 -32.13
C GLY A 472 -13.74 -5.69 -31.81
N CYS A 473 -13.26 -4.89 -30.85
CA CYS A 473 -11.83 -4.85 -30.51
C CYS A 473 -11.47 -5.76 -29.32
N ALA A 474 -10.53 -6.69 -29.51
CA ALA A 474 -9.89 -7.47 -28.44
C ALA A 474 -8.83 -6.64 -27.67
N PRO A 475 -8.35 -7.08 -26.49
CA PRO A 475 -7.44 -6.29 -25.64
C PRO A 475 -6.15 -5.85 -26.35
N GLU A 476 -5.61 -6.69 -27.23
CA GLU A 476 -4.37 -6.45 -27.99
C GLU A 476 -4.52 -5.32 -29.03
N GLN A 477 -5.75 -4.91 -29.34
CA GLN A 477 -6.08 -3.80 -30.26
C GLN A 477 -6.57 -2.54 -29.52
N ARG A 478 -6.84 -2.64 -28.21
CA ARG A 478 -7.40 -1.55 -27.39
C ARG A 478 -6.32 -0.80 -26.63
N ASP A 479 -6.57 0.48 -26.39
CA ASP A 479 -5.84 1.41 -25.52
C ASP A 479 -6.91 2.26 -24.83
N THR A 480 -7.39 1.79 -23.67
CA THR A 480 -8.64 2.27 -23.05
C THR A 480 -8.52 3.62 -22.35
N ASP A 481 -7.34 4.01 -21.86
CA ASP A 481 -7.11 5.32 -21.23
C ASP A 481 -6.31 6.32 -22.11
N GLY A 482 -5.62 5.84 -23.15
CA GLY A 482 -4.90 6.64 -24.13
C GLY A 482 -3.45 6.95 -23.76
N ASP A 483 -2.80 6.13 -22.92
CA ASP A 483 -1.40 6.31 -22.53
C ASP A 483 -0.40 5.84 -23.63
N GLY A 484 -0.82 4.93 -24.51
CA GLY A 484 -0.02 4.36 -25.61
C GLY A 484 0.46 2.92 -25.40
N VAL A 485 0.02 2.24 -24.34
CA VAL A 485 0.15 0.79 -24.11
C VAL A 485 -1.23 0.13 -24.35
N SER A 486 -1.25 -1.12 -24.80
CA SER A 486 -2.49 -1.84 -25.11
C SER A 486 -3.08 -2.55 -23.89
N ASP A 487 -4.41 -2.74 -23.86
CA ASP A 487 -5.15 -3.34 -22.73
C ASP A 487 -4.65 -4.78 -22.37
N ASP A 488 -3.93 -5.47 -23.25
CA ASP A 488 -3.30 -6.78 -23.00
C ASP A 488 -1.95 -6.71 -22.25
N ALA A 489 -1.23 -5.59 -22.42
CA ALA A 489 0.13 -5.36 -21.94
C ALA A 489 0.20 -4.37 -20.76
N ASP A 490 -0.85 -3.58 -20.58
CA ASP A 490 -1.04 -2.64 -19.49
C ASP A 490 -1.27 -3.35 -18.14
N GLN A 491 -0.63 -2.82 -17.09
CA GLN A 491 -0.71 -3.27 -15.70
C GLN A 491 -1.38 -2.23 -14.79
N CYS A 492 -1.65 -1.02 -15.29
CA CYS A 492 -2.17 0.13 -14.56
C CYS A 492 -3.40 0.79 -15.24
N PRO A 493 -4.46 0.04 -15.57
CA PRO A 493 -5.58 0.54 -16.37
C PRO A 493 -6.31 1.73 -15.75
N GLY A 494 -6.25 2.87 -16.43
CA GLY A 494 -6.72 4.17 -15.97
C GLY A 494 -5.60 5.19 -15.69
N THR A 495 -4.39 4.99 -16.21
CA THR A 495 -3.26 5.92 -16.08
C THR A 495 -3.63 7.31 -16.64
N PRO A 496 -3.34 8.42 -15.92
CA PRO A 496 -3.79 9.74 -16.36
C PRO A 496 -3.12 10.23 -17.66
N LEU A 497 -3.90 10.30 -18.73
CA LEU A 497 -3.46 10.72 -20.07
C LEU A 497 -2.56 11.96 -20.06
N GLY A 498 -1.30 11.76 -20.49
CA GLY A 498 -0.27 12.80 -20.57
C GLY A 498 0.81 12.76 -19.50
N HIS A 499 0.80 11.76 -18.59
CA HIS A 499 1.98 11.37 -17.82
C HIS A 499 3.02 10.66 -18.71
N GLU A 500 4.26 10.52 -18.24
CA GLU A 500 5.26 9.67 -18.89
C GLU A 500 5.19 8.27 -18.28
N VAL A 501 4.98 7.25 -19.12
CA VAL A 501 4.65 5.88 -18.69
C VAL A 501 5.79 4.90 -19.00
N ASN A 502 5.88 3.84 -18.20
CA ASN A 502 6.81 2.74 -18.41
C ASN A 502 6.24 1.71 -19.41
N PRO A 503 7.01 0.69 -19.85
CA PRO A 503 6.56 -0.31 -20.84
C PRO A 503 5.43 -1.25 -20.40
N ALA A 504 4.76 -0.97 -19.27
CA ALA A 504 3.64 -1.73 -18.73
C ALA A 504 2.43 -0.82 -18.39
N GLY A 505 2.30 0.35 -19.02
CA GLY A 505 1.16 1.27 -18.90
C GLY A 505 1.13 2.09 -17.61
N CYS A 506 2.19 2.02 -16.80
CA CYS A 506 2.22 2.62 -15.47
C CYS A 506 2.99 3.93 -15.48
N ALA A 507 2.40 4.96 -14.86
CA ALA A 507 3.06 6.23 -14.55
C ALA A 507 3.66 6.24 -13.13
N ASP A 508 4.56 7.21 -12.92
CA ASP A 508 4.83 7.79 -11.60
C ASP A 508 3.71 8.83 -11.34
N ILE A 509 3.00 8.68 -10.21
CA ILE A 509 1.76 9.40 -9.90
C ILE A 509 1.96 10.51 -8.85
N ASP A 510 2.80 10.30 -7.84
CA ASP A 510 3.10 11.28 -6.78
C ASP A 510 4.41 12.06 -7.02
N ALA A 511 5.20 11.66 -8.02
CA ALA A 511 6.49 12.19 -8.43
C ALA A 511 7.66 11.88 -7.49
N ASP A 512 7.66 10.73 -6.81
CA ASP A 512 8.78 10.26 -5.98
C ASP A 512 9.94 9.61 -6.78
N GLY A 513 9.67 9.14 -8.01
CA GLY A 513 10.61 8.45 -8.89
C GLY A 513 10.36 6.95 -9.10
N VAL A 514 9.33 6.37 -8.47
CA VAL A 514 8.90 4.97 -8.62
C VAL A 514 7.59 4.92 -9.44
N PHE A 515 7.38 3.81 -10.17
CA PHE A 515 6.19 3.61 -11.00
C PHE A 515 5.16 2.72 -10.27
N GLU A 516 3.87 3.02 -10.42
CA GLU A 516 2.76 2.40 -9.67
C GLU A 516 2.78 0.85 -9.63
N ASN A 517 3.22 0.15 -10.69
CA ASN A 517 3.30 -1.33 -10.68
C ASN A 517 4.41 -1.95 -9.81
N VAL A 518 5.33 -1.14 -9.30
CA VAL A 518 6.39 -1.57 -8.37
C VAL A 518 6.42 -0.75 -7.07
N ASP A 519 5.59 0.28 -6.98
CA ASP A 519 5.38 1.09 -5.79
C ASP A 519 4.52 0.34 -4.75
N GLN A 520 4.88 0.48 -3.47
CA GLN A 520 4.15 -0.06 -2.31
C GLN A 520 3.55 1.07 -1.45
N CYS A 521 3.78 2.32 -1.82
CA CYS A 521 3.59 3.54 -1.04
C CYS A 521 3.11 4.76 -1.88
N PRO A 522 2.07 4.65 -2.76
CA PRO A 522 1.66 5.64 -3.78
C PRO A 522 0.98 6.94 -3.27
N ASP A 523 1.41 7.41 -2.12
CA ASP A 523 1.05 8.67 -1.44
C ASP A 523 2.32 9.19 -0.70
N THR A 524 3.50 9.01 -1.29
CA THR A 524 4.78 9.40 -0.68
C THR A 524 4.86 10.91 -0.49
N SER A 525 5.28 11.28 0.72
CA SER A 525 5.17 12.66 1.18
C SER A 525 6.18 13.55 0.49
N LEU A 526 5.71 14.55 -0.26
CA LEU A 526 6.53 15.55 -0.94
C LEU A 526 7.70 16.05 -0.08
N ARG A 527 8.90 16.09 -0.69
CA ARG A 527 10.20 16.37 -0.05
C ARG A 527 10.63 15.35 1.02
N TRP A 528 10.14 14.11 1.03
CA TRP A 528 10.85 12.98 1.63
C TRP A 528 11.57 12.18 0.56
N THR A 529 12.65 11.50 0.93
CA THR A 529 13.34 10.58 0.01
C THR A 529 12.74 9.17 0.16
N PRO A 530 12.21 8.56 -0.91
CA PRO A 530 11.77 7.17 -0.89
C PRO A 530 12.94 6.18 -0.93
N ASP A 531 12.63 4.91 -0.67
CA ASP A 531 13.49 3.78 -1.03
C ASP A 531 13.06 3.12 -2.35
N PHE A 532 13.63 1.96 -2.66
CA PHE A 532 13.36 1.20 -3.88
C PHE A 532 11.93 0.65 -4.03
N ASN A 533 11.07 0.80 -3.01
CA ASN A 533 9.65 0.40 -3.02
C ASN A 533 8.71 1.62 -3.11
N GLY A 534 9.23 2.83 -3.35
CA GLY A 534 8.47 4.09 -3.27
C GLY A 534 8.19 4.53 -1.83
N CYS A 535 8.78 3.89 -0.81
CA CYS A 535 8.43 4.13 0.59
C CYS A 535 9.44 5.06 1.30
N SER A 536 8.98 6.20 1.81
CA SER A 536 9.82 7.01 2.71
C SER A 536 9.90 6.42 4.12
N VAL A 537 10.98 6.71 4.84
CA VAL A 537 11.30 6.14 6.17
C VAL A 537 10.19 6.33 7.23
N GLN A 538 9.28 7.29 7.06
CA GLN A 538 8.16 7.58 7.97
C GLN A 538 6.84 6.85 7.65
N GLN A 539 6.71 6.26 6.46
CA GLN A 539 5.59 5.37 6.13
C GLN A 539 5.75 4.00 6.80
N TYR A 540 6.98 3.57 7.08
CA TYR A 540 7.25 2.30 7.74
C TYR A 540 6.80 2.26 9.22
N PRO A 541 6.11 1.18 9.65
CA PRO A 541 5.83 0.88 11.05
C PRO A 541 7.08 0.89 11.96
N VAL A 542 6.97 1.53 13.13
CA VAL A 542 8.00 1.41 14.17
C VAL A 542 7.97 0.00 14.77
N ASN A 543 9.02 -0.80 14.52
CA ASN A 543 9.17 -2.12 15.11
C ASN A 543 9.16 -2.08 16.66
N TRP A 544 8.60 -3.12 17.29
CA TRP A 544 8.55 -3.22 18.76
C TRP A 544 9.95 -3.19 19.36
N ASN A 545 10.21 -2.21 20.24
CA ASN A 545 11.47 -2.06 20.93
C ASN A 545 11.57 -3.09 22.07
N THR A 546 12.60 -3.94 22.02
CA THR A 546 12.81 -5.04 23.00
C THR A 546 13.42 -4.58 24.33
N GLY A 547 13.69 -3.28 24.48
CA GLY A 547 14.31 -2.65 25.64
C GLY A 547 15.66 -1.97 25.30
N PRO A 548 16.30 -1.31 26.27
CA PRO A 548 16.00 -1.34 27.71
C PRO A 548 14.66 -0.68 28.07
N TYR A 549 13.86 -1.36 28.89
CA TYR A 549 12.60 -0.83 29.41
C TYR A 549 12.80 -0.05 30.71
N GLY A 550 12.01 1.00 30.92
CA GLY A 550 12.06 1.82 32.12
C GLY A 550 10.68 2.28 32.64
N ASP A 551 10.69 3.23 33.58
CA ASP A 551 9.48 3.82 34.17
C ASP A 551 9.57 5.34 34.42
N GLY A 552 10.63 6.00 33.92
CA GLY A 552 10.77 7.44 33.78
C GLY A 552 9.86 8.03 32.69
N ARG A 553 10.17 9.24 32.23
CA ARG A 553 9.53 9.85 31.04
C ARG A 553 10.48 9.69 29.85
N LEU A 554 9.92 9.38 28.70
CA LEU A 554 10.61 8.98 27.47
C LEU A 554 11.30 7.60 27.52
N ASP A 555 11.36 6.92 28.66
CA ASP A 555 11.72 5.50 28.76
C ASP A 555 10.78 4.62 27.90
N ASN A 556 11.34 3.59 27.26
CA ASN A 556 10.56 2.62 26.49
C ASN A 556 9.71 1.73 27.43
N VAL A 557 8.42 1.56 27.11
CA VAL A 557 7.45 0.89 27.99
C VAL A 557 7.43 -0.62 27.73
N SER A 558 7.65 -1.41 28.77
CA SER A 558 7.56 -2.88 28.68
C SER A 558 6.13 -3.37 28.45
N THR A 559 5.99 -4.54 27.82
CA THR A 559 4.69 -5.17 27.57
C THR A 559 3.82 -5.29 28.83
N PHE A 560 2.51 -5.16 28.66
CA PHE A 560 1.51 -5.33 29.70
C PHE A 560 0.20 -5.85 29.11
N SER A 561 -0.66 -6.41 29.96
CA SER A 561 -1.97 -6.92 29.56
C SER A 561 -3.04 -6.47 30.55
N VAL A 562 -4.22 -6.14 30.05
CA VAL A 562 -5.35 -5.63 30.83
C VAL A 562 -6.68 -6.23 30.33
N PRO A 563 -7.56 -6.72 31.22
CA PRO A 563 -8.89 -7.18 30.82
C PRO A 563 -9.77 -5.99 30.44
N THR A 564 -10.61 -6.14 29.42
CA THR A 564 -11.53 -5.11 28.92
C THR A 564 -12.98 -5.58 28.94
N LEU A 565 -13.92 -4.62 28.95
CA LEU A 565 -15.37 -4.88 28.83
C LEU A 565 -15.85 -5.27 27.41
N SER A 566 -14.96 -5.47 26.45
CA SER A 566 -15.31 -5.66 25.02
C SER A 566 -14.62 -6.84 24.35
N SER A 567 -13.31 -7.03 24.61
CA SER A 567 -12.42 -7.89 23.80
C SER A 567 -11.70 -8.99 24.60
N GLY A 568 -12.02 -9.18 25.88
CA GLY A 568 -11.32 -10.14 26.72
C GLY A 568 -10.09 -9.51 27.36
N THR A 569 -8.88 -10.00 27.04
CA THR A 569 -7.61 -9.42 27.54
C THR A 569 -6.88 -8.73 26.40
N TRP A 570 -6.74 -7.41 26.49
CA TRP A 570 -5.91 -6.62 25.58
C TRP A 570 -4.43 -6.73 26.00
N ASN A 571 -3.51 -6.83 25.05
CA ASN A 571 -2.07 -6.92 25.29
C ASN A 571 -1.33 -5.91 24.42
N PHE A 572 -0.51 -5.07 25.06
CA PHE A 572 0.19 -3.97 24.40
C PHE A 572 1.17 -4.40 23.30
N GLN A 573 1.81 -5.57 23.42
CA GLN A 573 2.75 -6.06 22.42
C GLN A 573 2.04 -6.77 21.26
N ASN A 574 0.98 -7.54 21.54
CA ASN A 574 0.18 -8.21 20.50
C ASN A 574 -0.62 -7.23 19.63
N GLU A 575 -0.91 -6.04 20.15
CA GLU A 575 -1.65 -4.98 19.45
C GLU A 575 -0.74 -3.79 19.07
N TRP A 576 0.57 -4.03 18.98
CA TRP A 576 1.55 -3.06 18.51
C TRP A 576 1.69 -3.11 16.98
N ASN A 577 1.41 -1.99 16.32
CA ASN A 577 1.56 -1.81 14.87
C ASN A 577 2.57 -0.71 14.49
N GLY A 578 3.29 -0.11 15.44
CA GLY A 578 4.24 0.99 15.15
C GLY A 578 3.62 2.30 14.63
N GLU A 579 2.30 2.37 14.49
CA GLU A 579 1.54 3.51 14.00
C GLU A 579 0.77 4.22 15.12
N ASP A 580 0.26 3.46 16.09
CA ASP A 580 -0.68 3.98 17.07
C ASP A 580 -0.04 4.68 18.27
N VAL A 581 -0.81 5.60 18.88
CA VAL A 581 -0.50 6.28 20.14
C VAL A 581 -1.56 5.97 21.19
N TYR A 582 -1.15 5.74 22.43
CA TYR A 582 -1.98 5.13 23.47
C TYR A 582 -2.15 6.09 24.65
N ILE A 583 -3.37 6.57 24.91
CA ILE A 583 -3.67 7.52 25.99
C ILE A 583 -4.59 6.90 27.04
N PHE A 584 -4.21 6.99 28.30
CA PHE A 584 -4.93 6.36 29.43
C PHE A 584 -5.49 7.42 30.38
N LEU A 585 -6.77 7.31 30.72
CA LEU A 585 -7.45 8.15 31.72
C LEU A 585 -8.06 7.28 32.83
N PHE A 586 -7.58 7.48 34.06
CA PHE A 586 -8.02 6.74 35.24
C PHE A 586 -8.95 7.59 36.11
N LYS A 587 -10.10 7.05 36.53
CA LYS A 587 -10.90 7.61 37.63
C LYS A 587 -10.22 7.39 38.98
N TYR A 588 -10.34 8.37 39.88
CA TYR A 588 -10.03 8.21 41.30
C TYR A 588 -10.99 9.01 42.19
N THR A 589 -11.32 8.43 43.35
CA THR A 589 -12.11 9.01 44.44
C THR A 589 -11.42 8.75 45.78
N ASP A 590 -11.09 9.81 46.51
CA ASP A 590 -10.47 9.70 47.84
C ASP A 590 -11.47 9.24 48.92
N GLY A 591 -10.95 8.89 50.10
CA GLY A 591 -11.76 8.46 51.25
C GLY A 591 -12.69 9.53 51.85
N ASN A 592 -12.65 10.77 51.33
CA ASN A 592 -13.56 11.86 51.70
C ASN A 592 -14.65 12.12 50.63
N GLY A 593 -14.57 11.45 49.48
CA GLY A 593 -15.46 11.65 48.33
C GLY A 593 -14.98 12.69 47.31
N ASN A 594 -13.77 13.25 47.46
CA ASN A 594 -13.17 14.09 46.43
C ASN A 594 -12.73 13.20 45.27
N SER A 595 -13.08 13.55 44.03
CA SER A 595 -12.72 12.76 42.85
C SER A 595 -12.17 13.63 41.72
N ASN A 596 -11.44 13.02 40.79
CA ASN A 596 -11.11 13.65 39.51
C ASN A 596 -12.31 13.71 38.54
N SER A 597 -13.54 13.76 39.07
CA SER A 597 -14.79 13.96 38.32
C SER A 597 -14.77 15.24 37.46
N GLY A 598 -13.97 16.24 37.85
CA GLY A 598 -13.68 17.42 37.03
C GLY A 598 -12.90 17.14 35.72
N THR A 599 -12.32 15.95 35.54
CA THR A 599 -11.74 15.49 34.26
C THR A 599 -12.52 14.29 33.72
N TRP A 600 -12.79 13.29 34.58
CA TRP A 600 -13.53 12.09 34.21
C TRP A 600 -14.95 12.38 33.72
N GLY A 601 -15.70 13.23 34.44
CA GLY A 601 -17.14 13.45 34.24
C GLY A 601 -17.52 14.37 33.07
N HIS A 602 -16.59 14.70 32.18
CA HIS A 602 -16.90 15.43 30.95
C HIS A 602 -17.48 14.54 29.85
N ASN A 603 -18.05 15.17 28.83
CA ASN A 603 -18.59 14.48 27.64
C ASN A 603 -17.48 13.75 26.86
N PRO A 604 -17.45 12.40 26.82
CA PRO A 604 -16.36 11.66 26.18
C PRO A 604 -16.31 11.85 24.66
N ARG A 605 -17.46 12.08 23.99
CA ARG A 605 -17.50 12.37 22.54
C ARG A 605 -16.69 13.61 22.16
N ASN A 606 -16.54 14.58 23.07
CA ASN A 606 -15.70 15.76 22.83
C ASN A 606 -14.19 15.45 22.92
N ILE A 607 -13.79 14.34 23.55
CA ILE A 607 -12.39 13.87 23.54
C ILE A 607 -12.18 13.04 22.28
N ILE A 608 -13.02 12.01 22.09
CA ILE A 608 -12.93 11.03 20.99
C ILE A 608 -12.88 11.73 19.62
N LEU A 609 -13.79 12.66 19.33
CA LEU A 609 -13.82 13.36 18.04
C LEU A 609 -12.78 14.49 17.87
N ASN A 610 -11.80 14.59 18.78
CA ASN A 610 -10.62 15.43 18.61
C ASN A 610 -9.32 14.62 18.58
N LEU A 611 -9.38 13.29 18.69
CA LEU A 611 -8.20 12.41 18.53
C LEU A 611 -7.85 12.26 17.04
N PRO A 612 -6.56 12.05 16.70
CA PRO A 612 -6.17 11.55 15.39
C PRO A 612 -6.54 10.07 15.23
N ASP A 613 -6.59 9.60 14.00
CA ASP A 613 -7.12 8.28 13.65
C ASP A 613 -6.26 7.10 14.14
N ASN A 614 -5.00 7.36 14.50
CA ASN A 614 -4.05 6.42 15.10
C ASN A 614 -4.07 6.43 16.65
N ALA A 615 -5.08 7.00 17.31
CA ALA A 615 -5.08 7.12 18.77
C ALA A 615 -6.03 6.16 19.49
N HIS A 616 -5.48 5.37 20.41
CA HIS A 616 -6.23 4.53 21.35
C HIS A 616 -6.50 5.28 22.66
N LEU A 617 -7.73 5.17 23.18
CA LEU A 617 -8.16 5.83 24.41
C LEU A 617 -8.68 4.82 25.44
N PHE A 618 -7.93 4.66 26.54
CA PHE A 618 -8.24 3.73 27.62
C PHE A 618 -8.91 4.45 28.81
N TYR A 619 -10.09 3.98 29.20
CA TYR A 619 -10.76 4.37 30.44
C TYR A 619 -10.57 3.30 31.52
N ALA A 620 -10.09 3.70 32.69
CA ALA A 620 -9.82 2.82 33.83
C ALA A 620 -10.24 3.46 35.17
N SER A 621 -10.12 2.74 36.29
CA SER A 621 -10.41 3.29 37.63
C SER A 621 -9.53 2.69 38.72
N TYR A 622 -9.02 3.54 39.61
CA TYR A 622 -8.26 3.16 40.81
C TYR A 622 -9.16 2.78 42.00
N ASP A 623 -10.45 3.07 41.91
CA ASP A 623 -11.40 2.89 42.99
C ASP A 623 -11.78 1.42 43.16
N THR A 624 -12.26 1.04 44.35
CA THR A 624 -12.81 -0.32 44.57
C THR A 624 -14.13 -0.55 43.82
N SER A 625 -14.69 0.49 43.21
CA SER A 625 -15.85 0.47 42.31
C SER A 625 -15.50 0.26 40.82
N TYR A 626 -14.23 -0.01 40.49
CA TYR A 626 -13.69 0.08 39.12
C TYR A 626 -14.62 -0.47 38.03
N HIS A 627 -15.07 -1.72 38.14
CA HIS A 627 -16.00 -2.35 37.19
C HIS A 627 -17.25 -1.49 36.92
N SER A 628 -17.92 -1.04 37.97
CA SER A 628 -19.10 -0.18 37.84
C SER A 628 -18.78 1.23 37.31
N ASP A 629 -17.55 1.72 37.50
CA ASP A 629 -17.09 2.98 36.92
C ASP A 629 -16.86 2.86 35.42
N VAL A 630 -16.19 1.80 34.97
CA VAL A 630 -15.89 1.58 33.54
C VAL A 630 -17.11 1.12 32.75
N VAL A 631 -18.03 0.33 33.34
CA VAL A 631 -19.33 0.00 32.72
C VAL A 631 -20.18 1.26 32.54
N SER A 632 -20.21 2.14 33.55
CA SER A 632 -20.89 3.44 33.45
C SER A 632 -20.25 4.36 32.40
N ARG A 633 -18.93 4.29 32.23
CA ARG A 633 -18.19 5.04 31.21
C ARG A 633 -18.43 4.50 29.80
N LYS A 634 -18.42 3.19 29.58
CA LYS A 634 -18.78 2.54 28.31
C LYS A 634 -20.17 2.98 27.85
N ALA A 635 -21.16 2.87 28.74
CA ALA A 635 -22.51 3.35 28.46
C ALA A 635 -22.58 4.87 28.15
N ASP A 636 -21.77 5.73 28.79
CA ASP A 636 -21.74 7.17 28.50
C ASP A 636 -20.99 7.54 27.21
N VAL A 637 -20.23 6.61 26.60
CA VAL A 637 -19.67 6.73 25.25
C VAL A 637 -20.73 6.32 24.22
N GLU A 638 -21.25 5.09 24.34
CA GLU A 638 -22.24 4.49 23.44
C GLU A 638 -23.51 5.35 23.32
N ASN A 639 -24.03 5.90 24.43
CA ASN A 639 -25.21 6.78 24.41
C ASN A 639 -24.97 8.18 23.81
N ARG A 640 -23.80 8.46 23.21
CA ARG A 640 -23.43 9.78 22.68
C ARG A 640 -22.87 9.78 21.27
N LEU A 641 -22.15 8.72 20.89
CA LEU A 641 -21.73 8.53 19.50
C LEU A 641 -22.96 8.24 18.62
N ASN A 642 -22.79 8.31 17.30
CA ASN A 642 -23.74 7.76 16.34
C ASN A 642 -23.12 6.57 15.59
N ALA A 643 -23.92 5.77 14.89
CA ALA A 643 -23.45 4.52 14.27
C ALA A 643 -22.16 4.64 13.43
N ASN A 644 -21.94 5.74 12.71
CA ASN A 644 -20.71 5.95 11.94
C ASN A 644 -19.50 6.29 12.84
N GLU A 645 -19.74 7.05 13.92
CA GLU A 645 -18.72 7.34 14.94
C GLU A 645 -18.40 6.11 15.80
N GLU A 646 -19.41 5.26 16.09
CA GLU A 646 -19.22 3.99 16.79
C GLU A 646 -18.39 3.03 15.94
N ALA A 647 -18.73 2.87 14.66
CA ALA A 647 -17.98 2.02 13.73
C ALA A 647 -16.52 2.45 13.57
N LYS A 648 -16.22 3.76 13.59
CA LYS A 648 -14.84 4.26 13.53
C LYS A 648 -14.06 4.11 14.84
N TRP A 649 -14.69 4.34 15.99
CA TRP A 649 -13.96 4.51 17.26
C TRP A 649 -14.04 3.35 18.25
N MET A 650 -15.03 2.44 18.16
CA MET A 650 -15.24 1.43 19.21
C MET A 650 -14.19 0.30 19.24
N SER A 651 -13.34 0.18 18.22
CA SER A 651 -12.12 -0.65 18.23
C SER A 651 -10.97 0.00 19.01
N ARG A 652 -10.87 1.34 18.98
CA ARG A 652 -9.78 2.12 19.59
C ARG A 652 -10.12 2.70 20.97
N VAL A 653 -11.38 2.64 21.40
CA VAL A 653 -11.84 3.13 22.73
C VAL A 653 -12.05 1.96 23.70
N HIS A 654 -11.15 1.87 24.67
CA HIS A 654 -11.00 0.72 25.57
C HIS A 654 -11.49 1.00 26.99
N PHE A 655 -11.99 -0.02 27.68
CA PHE A 655 -12.56 0.08 29.03
C PHE A 655 -11.99 -1.02 29.92
N ILE A 656 -10.97 -0.69 30.74
CA ILE A 656 -10.19 -1.65 31.53
C ILE A 656 -11.00 -2.11 32.75
N ASP A 657 -11.39 -3.39 32.77
CA ASP A 657 -12.12 -4.01 33.89
C ASP A 657 -11.17 -4.59 34.94
N GLN A 658 -10.17 -3.80 35.30
CA GLN A 658 -9.22 -4.06 36.38
C GLN A 658 -9.00 -2.76 37.15
N ARG A 659 -8.76 -2.91 38.45
CA ARG A 659 -8.42 -1.79 39.30
C ARG A 659 -7.00 -1.29 38.98
N GLY A 660 -6.83 0.00 38.75
CA GLY A 660 -5.57 0.56 38.25
C GLY A 660 -4.31 0.30 39.10
N PHE A 661 -4.45 0.13 40.41
CA PHE A 661 -3.33 -0.21 41.30
C PHE A 661 -2.92 -1.69 41.26
N ASP A 662 -3.73 -2.52 40.60
CA ASP A 662 -3.55 -3.97 40.53
C ASP A 662 -3.05 -4.39 39.12
N ILE A 663 -2.79 -3.42 38.21
CA ILE A 663 -2.23 -3.60 36.85
C ILE A 663 -0.72 -3.89 36.94
N GLY A 664 -0.23 -4.80 36.08
CA GLY A 664 1.19 -5.15 35.96
C GLY A 664 1.86 -4.67 34.66
N GLY A 665 3.06 -5.17 34.37
CA GLY A 665 3.86 -4.79 33.20
C GLY A 665 4.25 -3.30 33.19
N GLY A 666 4.62 -2.77 32.02
CA GLY A 666 5.08 -1.39 31.86
C GLY A 666 4.10 -0.35 32.39
N LEU A 667 2.81 -0.45 32.04
CA LEU A 667 1.78 0.45 32.55
C LEU A 667 1.67 0.39 34.09
N GLY A 668 1.83 -0.78 34.71
CA GLY A 668 1.86 -0.93 36.17
C GLY A 668 3.08 -0.26 36.83
N GLN A 669 4.23 -0.24 36.14
CA GLN A 669 5.45 0.45 36.59
C GLN A 669 5.26 1.98 36.52
N LEU A 670 4.80 2.50 35.37
CA LEU A 670 4.47 3.93 35.20
C LEU A 670 3.45 4.41 36.25
N ILE A 671 2.40 3.61 36.51
CA ILE A 671 1.41 3.90 37.55
C ILE A 671 2.05 4.02 38.94
N SER A 672 2.96 3.11 39.25
CA SER A 672 3.61 3.03 40.57
C SER A 672 4.59 4.18 40.82
N ASN A 673 5.38 4.56 39.81
CA ASN A 673 6.34 5.66 39.91
C ASN A 673 5.64 7.03 39.84
N TRP A 674 4.84 7.29 38.81
CA TRP A 674 4.37 8.65 38.51
C TRP A 674 3.23 9.13 39.41
N GLN A 675 2.40 8.20 39.93
CA GLN A 675 1.24 8.48 40.80
C GLN A 675 0.24 9.49 40.18
N SER A 676 0.01 9.35 38.87
CA SER A 676 -0.86 10.20 38.05
C SER A 676 -2.28 9.62 37.92
N PHE A 677 -3.20 10.41 37.34
CA PHE A 677 -4.51 9.96 36.87
C PHE A 677 -4.58 9.76 35.36
N TYR A 678 -3.46 9.99 34.65
CA TYR A 678 -3.38 9.91 33.21
C TYR A 678 -1.94 9.67 32.73
N TYR A 679 -1.82 8.97 31.60
CA TYR A 679 -0.57 8.45 31.03
C TYR A 679 -0.67 8.46 29.50
N GLY A 680 0.47 8.46 28.83
CA GLY A 680 0.59 8.30 27.38
C GLY A 680 1.72 7.36 27.00
N ILE A 681 1.62 6.78 25.81
CA ILE A 681 2.70 6.08 25.09
C ILE A 681 2.61 6.53 23.63
N ASP A 682 3.73 6.85 22.99
CA ASP A 682 3.78 7.26 21.58
C ASP A 682 4.24 6.13 20.63
N ARG A 683 4.37 6.47 19.33
CA ARG A 683 4.84 5.56 18.27
C ARG A 683 6.25 5.02 18.50
N PHE A 684 7.08 5.67 19.32
CA PHE A 684 8.42 5.17 19.70
C PHE A 684 8.38 4.27 20.94
N GLN A 685 7.20 3.87 21.40
CA GLN A 685 6.98 3.07 22.61
C GLN A 685 7.37 3.83 23.89
N GLN A 686 7.57 5.15 23.81
CA GLN A 686 8.10 5.98 24.89
C GLN A 686 7.02 6.45 25.86
N ALA A 687 7.31 6.45 27.17
CA ALA A 687 6.38 6.88 28.20
C ALA A 687 6.15 8.40 28.20
N ARG A 688 4.97 8.87 27.77
CA ARG A 688 4.64 10.30 27.61
C ARG A 688 3.84 10.87 28.79
N GLU A 689 4.28 12.01 29.32
CA GLU A 689 3.53 12.76 30.35
C GLU A 689 2.54 13.74 29.72
N ILE A 690 1.25 13.52 29.99
CA ILE A 690 0.16 14.46 29.66
C ILE A 690 0.32 15.74 30.49
N GLY A 691 0.31 16.90 29.83
CA GLY A 691 0.53 18.20 30.45
C GLY A 691 -0.69 18.81 31.14
N SER A 692 -0.73 20.15 31.14
CA SER A 692 -1.71 20.96 31.84
C SER A 692 -3.07 20.98 31.12
N LEU A 693 -4.02 20.22 31.66
CA LEU A 693 -5.42 20.22 31.22
C LEU A 693 -6.22 21.47 31.66
N HIS A 694 -5.58 22.51 32.20
CA HIS A 694 -6.25 23.72 32.69
C HIS A 694 -6.68 24.64 31.53
N ASP A 695 -7.88 25.23 31.62
CA ASP A 695 -8.35 26.18 30.62
C ASP A 695 -7.80 27.60 30.86
N TRP A 696 -6.52 27.78 30.51
CA TRP A 696 -5.85 29.08 30.57
C TRP A 696 -6.56 30.19 29.76
N SER A 697 -7.46 29.85 28.83
CA SER A 697 -8.24 30.82 28.06
C SER A 697 -9.43 31.44 28.82
N GLN A 698 -9.81 30.88 29.99
CA GLN A 698 -10.98 31.30 30.78
C GLN A 698 -10.65 31.84 32.18
N SER A 699 -9.40 32.30 32.37
CA SER A 699 -8.84 32.86 33.62
C SER A 699 -8.59 31.85 34.75
N SER A 700 -7.68 32.24 35.66
CA SER A 700 -7.02 31.37 36.66
C SER A 700 -7.90 30.88 37.83
N SER A 701 -9.19 30.62 37.62
CA SER A 701 -10.11 30.24 38.69
C SER A 701 -11.16 29.17 38.36
N CYS A 702 -11.27 28.71 37.11
CA CYS A 702 -12.18 27.61 36.77
C CYS A 702 -11.71 26.74 35.60
N CYS A 703 -12.21 25.50 35.63
CA CYS A 703 -12.23 24.51 34.55
C CYS A 703 -10.91 23.87 34.09
N THR A 704 -11.04 22.57 33.83
CA THR A 704 -10.22 21.78 32.92
C THR A 704 -10.88 21.79 31.53
N LYS A 705 -10.10 21.55 30.47
CA LYS A 705 -10.58 21.53 29.08
C LYS A 705 -10.19 20.19 28.41
N PRO A 706 -11.05 19.15 28.47
CA PRO A 706 -10.67 17.79 28.07
C PRO A 706 -10.25 17.58 26.61
N ALA A 707 -10.57 18.50 25.69
CA ALA A 707 -10.03 18.44 24.33
C ALA A 707 -8.48 18.49 24.32
N HIS A 708 -7.88 19.11 25.34
CA HIS A 708 -6.43 19.08 25.58
C HIS A 708 -5.88 17.66 25.69
N PHE A 709 -6.68 16.69 26.17
CA PHE A 709 -6.27 15.29 26.27
C PHE A 709 -5.96 14.66 24.90
N ALA A 710 -6.66 15.11 23.85
CA ALA A 710 -6.44 14.67 22.48
C ALA A 710 -5.31 15.44 21.76
N PHE A 711 -5.05 16.69 22.16
CA PHE A 711 -3.95 17.51 21.63
C PHE A 711 -2.57 16.88 21.83
N GLU A 712 -2.38 16.03 22.84
CA GLU A 712 -1.11 15.32 23.04
C GLU A 712 -0.78 14.37 21.88
N ALA A 713 -1.75 13.58 21.40
CA ALA A 713 -1.54 12.67 20.26
C ALA A 713 -1.13 13.44 18.99
N HIS A 714 -1.78 14.58 18.73
CA HIS A 714 -1.40 15.45 17.59
C HIS A 714 0.01 16.01 17.74
N THR A 715 0.42 16.42 18.96
CA THR A 715 1.82 16.79 19.21
C THR A 715 2.78 15.63 18.99
N TRP A 716 2.47 14.41 19.47
CA TRP A 716 3.38 13.27 19.34
C TRP A 716 3.48 12.75 17.90
N ASN A 717 2.44 12.87 17.09
CA ASN A 717 2.50 12.57 15.66
C ASN A 717 3.42 13.55 14.91
N TYR A 718 3.35 14.85 15.20
CA TYR A 718 4.29 15.84 14.65
C TYR A 718 5.72 15.66 15.20
N GLU A 719 5.87 15.30 16.47
CA GLU A 719 7.17 14.93 17.04
C GLU A 719 7.75 13.66 16.39
N TYR A 720 6.91 12.72 15.94
CA TYR A 720 7.35 11.54 15.19
C TYR A 720 7.93 11.96 13.84
N GLU A 721 7.14 12.66 13.01
CA GLU A 721 7.54 13.19 11.69
C GLU A 721 8.88 13.97 11.78
N SER A 722 8.94 14.97 12.66
CA SER A 722 10.15 15.79 12.86
C SER A 722 11.34 15.04 13.46
N THR A 723 11.12 13.93 14.20
CA THR A 723 12.22 13.06 14.67
C THR A 723 12.72 12.14 13.55
N MET A 724 11.80 11.52 12.79
CA MET A 724 12.10 10.62 11.67
C MET A 724 12.82 11.32 10.53
N ARG A 725 12.66 12.65 10.38
CA ARG A 725 13.35 13.45 9.36
C ARG A 725 14.88 13.39 9.43
N GLN A 726 15.46 13.01 10.57
CA GLN A 726 16.91 12.75 10.71
C GLN A 726 17.35 11.39 10.16
N LEU A 727 16.41 10.51 9.81
CA LEU A 727 16.61 9.14 9.31
C LEU A 727 16.18 9.00 7.84
N ASP A 728 15.73 10.09 7.20
CA ASP A 728 15.38 10.14 5.78
C ASP A 728 16.60 9.78 4.92
N TYR A 729 16.38 8.94 3.91
CA TYR A 729 17.47 8.33 3.13
C TYR A 729 18.33 9.34 2.35
N GLY A 730 17.80 10.53 2.06
CA GLY A 730 18.54 11.65 1.45
C GLY A 730 19.19 12.62 2.44
N ALA A 731 18.98 12.44 3.76
CA ALA A 731 19.44 13.39 4.78
C ALA A 731 20.95 13.32 5.03
N THR A 732 21.71 14.30 4.55
CA THR A 732 23.07 14.54 5.06
C THR A 732 22.99 15.32 6.38
N VAL A 733 23.06 14.57 7.49
CA VAL A 733 22.92 15.08 8.87
C VAL A 733 24.22 15.70 9.38
N VAL A 734 24.22 17.02 9.62
CA VAL A 734 25.35 17.77 10.20
C VAL A 734 25.05 18.14 11.65
N PRO A 735 25.67 17.47 12.65
CA PRO A 735 25.45 17.78 14.07
C PRO A 735 26.06 19.14 14.46
N ILE A 736 25.28 19.96 15.17
CA ILE A 736 25.69 21.26 15.73
C ILE A 736 25.75 21.22 17.25
N PHE A 737 24.78 20.57 17.90
CA PHE A 737 24.80 20.23 19.33
C PHE A 737 24.20 18.82 19.48
N THR A 738 24.77 17.99 20.34
CA THR A 738 24.43 16.55 20.45
C THR A 738 24.09 16.11 21.88
N GLY A 739 23.65 17.06 22.71
CA GLY A 739 23.25 16.86 24.11
C GLY A 739 23.90 17.82 25.09
N GLU A 740 24.63 18.83 24.63
CA GLU A 740 25.28 19.81 25.52
C GLU A 740 24.25 20.58 26.36
N TRP A 741 24.46 20.61 27.67
CA TRP A 741 23.68 21.46 28.56
C TRP A 741 24.02 22.94 28.35
N HIS A 742 23.02 23.74 28.00
CA HIS A 742 23.19 25.19 27.86
C HIS A 742 23.70 25.80 29.19
N SER A 743 24.69 26.71 29.13
CA SER A 743 25.49 27.12 30.29
C SER A 743 25.10 28.48 30.90
N GLY A 744 24.56 28.49 32.13
CA GLY A 744 23.96 29.69 32.73
C GLY A 744 23.04 29.42 33.93
N GLY A 745 21.91 30.16 34.00
CA GLY A 745 20.89 30.05 35.05
C GLY A 745 19.49 30.46 34.56
N TRP A 746 18.48 30.45 35.44
CA TRP A 746 17.05 30.63 35.13
C TRP A 746 16.62 32.03 34.60
N SER A 747 17.50 32.78 33.94
CA SER A 747 17.19 34.04 33.27
C SER A 747 17.59 33.98 31.80
N SER A 748 16.98 34.82 30.96
CA SER A 748 17.39 34.99 29.56
C SER A 748 18.79 35.61 29.42
N GLY A 749 19.43 35.36 28.26
CA GLY A 749 20.65 36.07 27.83
C GLY A 749 21.94 35.29 28.05
N TYR A 750 21.88 33.97 28.13
CA TYR A 750 23.07 33.11 28.10
C TYR A 750 23.39 32.69 26.65
N SER A 751 24.65 32.31 26.41
CA SER A 751 25.10 31.78 25.12
C SER A 751 25.98 30.55 25.31
N SER A 752 25.70 29.48 24.56
CA SER A 752 26.59 28.34 24.35
C SER A 752 27.14 28.40 22.92
N TYR A 753 28.31 27.81 22.70
CA TYR A 753 28.96 27.76 21.38
C TYR A 753 29.32 26.33 21.06
N ALA A 754 29.23 25.97 19.78
CA ALA A 754 29.70 24.71 19.23
C ALA A 754 30.26 24.94 17.83
N ASP A 755 31.08 24.01 17.36
CA ASP A 755 31.68 24.02 16.03
C ASP A 755 31.15 22.79 15.27
N ALA A 756 30.59 23.00 14.08
CA ALA A 756 30.03 21.97 13.22
C ALA A 756 30.81 21.90 11.91
N THR A 757 30.94 20.71 11.34
CA THR A 757 31.68 20.50 10.08
C THR A 757 30.70 20.08 8.99
N PHE A 758 30.43 21.00 8.07
CA PHE A 758 29.65 20.75 6.87
C PHE A 758 30.50 20.00 5.82
N PRO A 759 29.87 19.34 4.83
CA PRO A 759 30.52 18.91 3.59
C PRO A 759 31.39 20.04 2.99
N ASN A 760 32.38 19.71 2.17
CA ASN A 760 33.24 20.73 1.57
C ASN A 760 32.54 21.47 0.42
N ALA A 761 33.06 22.62 -0.02
CA ALA A 761 32.46 23.44 -1.08
C ALA A 761 32.16 22.70 -2.41
N SER A 762 32.85 21.59 -2.70
CA SER A 762 32.59 20.74 -3.89
C SER A 762 31.55 19.64 -3.67
N GLU A 763 31.14 19.39 -2.43
CA GLU A 763 29.99 18.56 -2.05
C GLU A 763 28.75 19.44 -1.82
N MET A 764 28.92 20.63 -1.23
CA MET A 764 27.84 21.60 -0.95
C MET A 764 27.07 22.08 -2.19
N VAL A 765 27.61 21.89 -3.41
CA VAL A 765 26.90 22.19 -4.67
C VAL A 765 25.85 21.14 -5.05
N ASN A 766 25.86 19.98 -4.40
CA ASN A 766 24.91 18.89 -4.64
C ASN A 766 23.65 18.98 -3.75
N PHE A 767 23.57 19.96 -2.84
CA PHE A 767 22.41 20.17 -1.96
C PHE A 767 21.69 21.47 -2.33
N ASP A 768 20.37 21.41 -2.38
CA ASP A 768 19.51 22.57 -2.65
C ASP A 768 18.72 23.03 -1.42
N THR A 769 18.39 22.10 -0.54
CA THR A 769 17.43 22.25 0.57
C THR A 769 18.14 22.12 1.92
N LEU A 770 17.78 22.99 2.86
CA LEU A 770 18.38 23.06 4.20
C LEU A 770 17.29 23.18 5.27
N GLU A 771 17.23 22.19 6.13
CA GLU A 771 16.40 22.18 7.33
C GLU A 771 17.25 22.18 8.60
N VAL A 772 16.66 22.55 9.73
CA VAL A 772 17.27 22.35 11.05
C VAL A 772 16.28 21.65 11.96
N TYR A 773 16.66 20.47 12.46
CA TYR A 773 15.98 19.82 13.57
C TYR A 773 16.56 20.31 14.90
N ALA A 774 15.69 20.60 15.86
CA ALA A 774 16.07 21.06 17.19
C ALA A 774 15.19 20.45 18.29
N TYR A 775 15.81 19.82 19.28
CA TYR A 775 15.19 19.30 20.50
C TYR A 775 15.84 19.89 21.75
N ASN A 776 15.02 20.42 22.65
CA ASN A 776 15.45 20.97 23.93
C ASN A 776 14.87 20.20 25.14
N PRO A 777 15.52 19.08 25.56
CA PRO A 777 15.15 18.34 26.75
C PRO A 777 15.47 19.08 28.06
N CYS A 778 14.85 18.67 29.16
CA CYS A 778 15.08 19.20 30.51
C CYS A 778 15.43 18.09 31.52
N ASP A 779 16.06 18.41 32.67
CA ASP A 779 16.80 17.45 33.53
C ASP A 779 16.01 16.22 34.05
N GLU A 780 14.69 16.19 33.88
CA GLU A 780 13.79 15.17 34.43
C GLU A 780 12.74 14.69 33.38
N HIS A 781 12.85 15.11 32.11
CA HIS A 781 11.86 14.88 31.04
C HIS A 781 10.39 15.15 31.47
N ARG A 782 10.20 16.18 32.32
CA ARG A 782 8.97 16.36 33.11
C ARG A 782 8.43 17.78 33.06
N GLN A 783 7.10 17.90 32.99
CA GLN A 783 6.42 19.16 33.20
C GLN A 783 6.79 19.77 34.56
N ARG A 784 7.02 21.10 34.57
CA ARG A 784 7.51 21.82 35.75
C ARG A 784 6.65 21.57 37.01
N TYR A 785 7.29 21.26 38.12
CA TYR A 785 6.64 21.05 39.41
C TYR A 785 7.40 21.69 40.59
N SER A 786 6.71 21.88 41.71
CA SER A 786 7.26 22.44 42.96
C SER A 786 7.87 21.33 43.82
N LYS A 787 9.13 21.49 44.23
CA LYS A 787 9.86 20.53 45.07
C LYS A 787 9.61 20.80 46.56
N GLY A 788 9.73 19.76 47.39
CA GLY A 788 9.41 19.82 48.83
C GLY A 788 10.29 20.75 49.68
N ASP A 789 11.37 21.27 49.12
CA ASP A 789 12.24 22.30 49.70
C ASP A 789 11.85 23.75 49.32
N GLY A 790 10.86 23.92 48.43
CA GLY A 790 10.42 25.20 47.88
C GLY A 790 11.15 25.63 46.60
N SER A 791 12.00 24.77 46.03
CA SER A 791 12.53 24.94 44.67
C SER A 791 11.55 24.41 43.61
N TYR A 792 11.95 24.44 42.33
CA TYR A 792 11.20 23.83 41.23
C TYR A 792 12.07 22.79 40.50
N GLY A 793 11.43 21.77 39.94
CA GLY A 793 12.02 20.77 39.06
C GLY A 793 11.24 20.62 37.75
N GLY A 794 11.72 19.76 36.87
CA GLY A 794 11.24 19.68 35.49
C GLY A 794 11.60 20.94 34.68
N CYS A 795 10.89 21.14 33.57
CA CYS A 795 11.30 22.07 32.52
C CYS A 795 11.11 23.57 32.84
N HIS A 796 11.65 24.43 31.97
CA HIS A 796 11.72 25.88 32.14
C HIS A 796 10.34 26.57 32.11
N GLU A 797 10.07 27.53 33.01
CA GLU A 797 8.69 28.04 33.24
C GLU A 797 8.14 29.06 32.22
N TRP A 798 9.02 29.74 31.45
CA TRP A 798 8.68 30.84 30.55
C TRP A 798 8.94 30.53 29.07
N ASP A 799 8.19 31.22 28.22
CA ASP A 799 8.29 31.31 26.76
C ASP A 799 9.33 32.34 26.32
N TYR A 800 10.60 31.92 26.25
CA TYR A 800 11.70 32.79 25.88
C TYR A 800 12.06 32.71 24.39
N LEU A 801 12.45 33.87 23.83
CA LEU A 801 13.10 33.99 22.52
C LEU A 801 14.46 33.29 22.52
N HIS A 802 14.58 32.23 21.75
CA HIS A 802 15.81 31.45 21.57
C HIS A 802 16.30 31.57 20.13
N TYR A 803 17.62 31.61 19.95
CA TYR A 803 18.27 31.84 18.66
C TYR A 803 19.38 30.82 18.46
N LEU A 804 19.35 30.11 17.33
CA LEU A 804 20.56 29.54 16.74
C LEU A 804 21.18 30.60 15.84
N LYS A 805 22.44 30.95 16.12
CA LYS A 805 23.20 31.94 15.33
C LYS A 805 24.41 31.30 14.70
N ILE A 806 24.69 31.65 13.44
CA ILE A 806 25.95 31.31 12.76
C ILE A 806 26.96 32.45 12.96
N CYS A 807 28.24 32.11 12.98
CA CYS A 807 29.34 33.08 13.03
C CYS A 807 29.94 33.34 11.64
N ASP A 808 30.52 34.53 11.43
CA ASP A 808 31.20 34.86 10.17
C ASP A 808 32.32 33.84 9.88
N ALA A 809 32.38 33.30 8.65
CA ALA A 809 33.39 32.33 8.25
C ALA A 809 34.84 32.86 8.46
N ASP A 810 35.10 34.09 8.02
CA ASP A 810 36.40 34.77 8.21
C ASP A 810 36.67 35.21 9.67
N ASN A 811 35.67 35.18 10.55
CA ASN A 811 35.74 35.77 11.88
C ASN A 811 34.76 35.13 12.87
N SER A 812 35.09 33.93 13.37
CA SER A 812 34.32 33.18 14.37
C SER A 812 34.21 33.83 15.77
N SER A 813 34.54 35.13 15.89
CA SER A 813 34.24 36.00 17.04
C SER A 813 33.05 36.94 16.78
N ASN A 814 32.60 37.12 15.54
CA ASN A 814 31.33 37.75 15.22
C ASN A 814 30.28 36.65 15.00
N CYS A 815 29.24 36.66 15.83
CA CYS A 815 28.24 35.59 15.91
C CYS A 815 26.87 36.22 16.20
N ASP A 816 26.45 37.18 15.39
CA ASP A 816 25.16 37.85 15.58
C ASP A 816 24.17 37.73 14.42
N THR A 817 24.57 37.08 13.32
CA THR A 817 23.68 36.60 12.25
C THR A 817 22.74 35.52 12.79
N GLU A 818 21.43 35.70 12.56
CA GLU A 818 20.40 34.74 12.94
C GLU A 818 20.32 33.62 11.88
N PHE A 819 20.28 32.36 12.32
CA PHE A 819 20.18 31.18 11.46
C PHE A 819 18.80 30.52 11.64
N VAL A 820 18.38 30.29 12.89
CA VAL A 820 17.01 29.89 13.24
C VAL A 820 16.55 30.58 14.52
N ARG A 821 15.24 30.77 14.68
CA ARG A 821 14.61 31.34 15.87
C ARG A 821 13.49 30.42 16.37
N TYR A 822 13.46 30.18 17.67
CA TYR A 822 12.47 29.34 18.35
C TYR A 822 11.87 30.09 19.55
N ILE A 823 10.68 29.69 20.00
CA ILE A 823 10.13 30.12 21.29
C ILE A 823 9.94 28.89 22.19
N THR A 824 10.51 28.91 23.39
CA THR A 824 10.35 27.77 24.32
C THR A 824 8.90 27.57 24.77
N SER A 825 8.54 26.34 25.12
CA SER A 825 7.24 26.03 25.70
C SER A 825 7.18 26.42 27.19
N TYR A 826 5.98 26.70 27.69
CA TYR A 826 5.73 26.98 29.11
C TYR A 826 5.82 25.68 29.95
N GLY A 827 7.00 25.35 30.45
CA GLY A 827 7.20 24.27 31.41
C GLY A 827 7.07 22.87 30.83
N ARG A 828 7.29 22.69 29.52
CA ARG A 828 7.54 21.40 28.85
C ARG A 828 8.88 21.47 28.10
N GLU A 829 9.15 20.44 27.31
CA GLU A 829 10.24 20.42 26.32
C GLU A 829 9.72 20.97 24.98
N GLY A 830 10.53 20.89 23.93
CA GLY A 830 10.09 21.17 22.56
C GLY A 830 10.99 20.48 21.54
N ARG A 831 10.38 19.97 20.48
CA ARG A 831 11.01 19.41 19.27
C ARG A 831 10.46 20.20 18.09
N TRP A 832 11.34 20.62 17.19
CA TRP A 832 10.99 21.46 16.05
C TRP A 832 11.78 21.03 14.82
N LEU A 833 11.14 21.14 13.66
CA LEU A 833 11.79 21.12 12.35
C LEU A 833 11.61 22.50 11.72
N SER A 834 12.62 23.01 11.04
CA SER A 834 12.56 24.35 10.42
C SER A 834 13.23 24.35 9.06
N ASP A 835 12.45 24.46 7.99
CA ASP A 835 12.96 24.81 6.66
C ASP A 835 13.57 26.22 6.73
N ILE A 836 14.87 26.29 6.43
CA ILE A 836 15.64 27.53 6.29
C ILE A 836 16.42 27.53 4.97
N THR A 837 15.93 26.83 3.95
CA THR A 837 16.51 26.74 2.60
C THR A 837 16.94 28.08 2.00
N PRO A 838 16.21 29.20 2.17
CA PRO A 838 16.66 30.52 1.74
C PRO A 838 17.96 31.03 2.40
N TYR A 839 18.45 30.38 3.46
CA TYR A 839 19.72 30.65 4.14
C TYR A 839 20.85 29.66 3.78
N MET A 840 20.65 28.75 2.81
CA MET A 840 21.69 27.83 2.30
C MET A 840 23.02 28.55 1.98
N TRP A 841 22.95 29.77 1.44
CA TRP A 841 24.11 30.62 1.13
C TRP A 841 25.03 30.93 2.32
N MET A 842 24.58 30.77 3.57
CA MET A 842 25.42 30.97 4.76
C MET A 842 26.46 29.84 4.98
N ILE A 843 26.21 28.65 4.41
CA ILE A 843 27.01 27.43 4.63
C ILE A 843 27.68 26.87 3.36
N GLN A 844 27.42 27.45 2.18
CA GLN A 844 27.90 26.94 0.88
C GLN A 844 29.43 26.81 0.71
N ASP A 845 30.26 27.59 1.42
CA ASP A 845 31.72 27.37 1.39
C ASP A 845 32.13 26.04 2.06
N GLY A 846 31.20 25.41 2.81
CA GLY A 846 31.41 24.15 3.50
C GLY A 846 32.34 24.22 4.72
N GLY A 847 32.72 23.04 5.20
CA GLY A 847 33.73 22.84 6.24
C GLY A 847 33.32 23.34 7.63
N GLU A 848 34.32 23.73 8.45
CA GLU A 848 34.08 24.18 9.83
C GLU A 848 33.29 25.50 9.88
N ARG A 849 32.16 25.48 10.59
CA ARG A 849 31.32 26.64 10.92
C ARG A 849 31.04 26.68 12.42
N ARG A 850 31.27 27.84 13.05
CA ARG A 850 30.91 28.06 14.46
C ARG A 850 29.47 28.53 14.59
N PHE A 851 28.78 27.97 15.59
CA PHE A 851 27.44 28.40 16.00
C PHE A 851 27.44 28.92 17.43
N LYS A 852 26.43 29.73 17.73
CA LYS A 852 26.15 30.34 19.03
C LYS A 852 24.66 30.20 19.32
N TYR A 853 24.30 29.23 20.15
CA TYR A 853 22.96 29.18 20.73
C TYR A 853 22.81 30.29 21.76
N SER A 854 21.70 31.03 21.75
CA SER A 854 21.44 32.12 22.69
C SER A 854 20.00 32.08 23.20
N GLY A 855 19.80 32.00 24.51
CA GLY A 855 18.48 31.84 25.10
C GLY A 855 18.46 31.89 26.64
N ALA A 856 17.54 31.13 27.22
CA ALA A 856 17.40 30.85 28.65
C ALA A 856 17.85 29.43 28.98
N ASN A 857 18.31 29.23 30.21
CA ASN A 857 19.17 28.12 30.54
C ASN A 857 18.47 26.87 31.09
N LYS A 858 19.26 25.79 31.25
CA LYS A 858 18.87 24.47 31.81
C LYS A 858 17.96 23.66 30.89
N MET A 859 18.38 23.59 29.63
CA MET A 859 17.97 22.58 28.66
C MET A 859 19.21 21.96 28.02
N GLY A 860 19.08 20.71 27.57
CA GLY A 860 20.02 20.11 26.63
C GLY A 860 19.83 20.71 25.25
N LEU A 861 20.87 20.69 24.43
CA LEU A 861 20.85 21.15 23.06
C LEU A 861 21.09 19.93 22.15
N HIS A 862 20.05 19.49 21.45
CA HIS A 862 20.15 18.55 20.33
C HIS A 862 19.75 19.35 19.09
N ILE A 863 20.70 19.67 18.22
CA ILE A 863 20.51 20.56 17.08
C ILE A 863 21.34 20.03 15.91
N TYR A 864 20.68 19.79 14.78
CA TYR A 864 21.28 19.20 13.58
C TYR A 864 20.80 19.98 12.37
N ALA A 865 21.71 20.38 11.48
CA ALA A 865 21.34 20.83 10.15
C ALA A 865 21.18 19.60 9.24
N LEU A 866 20.12 19.58 8.45
CA LEU A 866 19.80 18.49 7.52
C LEU A 866 19.91 19.05 6.10
N LEU A 867 20.75 18.44 5.28
CA LEU A 867 20.98 18.82 3.90
C LEU A 867 20.37 17.79 2.97
N PHE A 868 19.61 18.25 1.98
CA PHE A 868 18.91 17.43 0.99
C PHE A 868 19.12 17.94 -0.43
N ASN A 869 18.79 17.09 -1.41
CA ASN A 869 18.66 17.43 -2.82
C ASN A 869 17.30 16.96 -3.31
N PHE A 870 16.37 17.88 -3.54
CA PHE A 870 15.04 17.59 -4.12
C PHE A 870 14.93 18.06 -5.57
N ASN A 871 16.08 18.22 -6.26
CA ASN A 871 16.20 18.71 -7.63
C ASN A 871 15.52 20.07 -7.86
N GLU A 872 15.51 20.93 -6.83
CA GLU A 872 14.93 22.27 -6.87
C GLU A 872 15.56 23.10 -7.99
N SER A 873 14.71 23.74 -8.81
CA SER A 873 15.15 24.47 -10.01
C SER A 873 16.05 25.69 -9.71
N THR A 874 16.11 26.14 -8.45
CA THR A 874 16.92 27.29 -8.04
C THR A 874 17.52 27.10 -6.65
N VAL A 875 18.80 27.42 -6.49
CA VAL A 875 19.48 27.47 -5.18
C VAL A 875 19.83 28.92 -4.82
N ALA A 876 19.74 29.28 -3.55
CA ALA A 876 20.19 30.59 -3.07
C ALA A 876 21.71 30.73 -3.27
N ILE A 877 22.20 31.93 -3.60
CA ILE A 877 23.64 32.19 -3.86
C ILE A 877 24.19 33.41 -3.09
N GLY A 878 23.37 34.02 -2.24
CA GLY A 878 23.75 35.17 -1.42
C GLY A 878 22.54 36.06 -1.09
N SER A 879 22.79 37.12 -0.32
CA SER A 879 21.74 38.04 0.12
C SER A 879 22.27 39.44 0.42
N GLU A 880 21.34 40.40 0.59
CA GLU A 880 21.60 41.68 1.26
C GLU A 880 20.68 41.85 2.48
N TYR A 881 21.23 42.30 3.62
CA TYR A 881 20.44 42.55 4.83
C TYR A 881 19.54 43.77 4.65
N ALA A 882 18.24 43.51 4.45
CA ALA A 882 17.30 44.51 4.02
C ALA A 882 16.85 45.42 5.15
N PHE A 883 16.20 44.87 6.18
CA PHE A 883 15.57 45.67 7.22
C PHE A 883 15.65 45.00 8.58
N SER A 884 15.68 45.84 9.62
CA SER A 884 15.60 45.40 11.01
C SER A 884 14.25 45.76 11.62
N GLY A 885 13.86 44.97 12.62
CA GLY A 885 12.85 45.33 13.60
C GLY A 885 13.26 46.52 14.48
N GLY A 886 12.49 46.75 15.55
CA GLY A 886 12.67 47.87 16.45
C GLY A 886 11.48 48.11 17.39
N GLN A 887 11.51 49.24 18.10
CA GLN A 887 10.48 49.63 19.05
C GLN A 887 9.22 50.10 18.31
N PHE A 888 8.09 49.40 18.47
CA PHE A 888 6.87 49.73 17.73
C PHE A 888 6.16 50.94 18.37
N ARG A 889 6.25 52.08 17.66
CA ARG A 889 6.00 53.45 18.14
C ARG A 889 5.57 54.36 16.99
N GLY A 890 5.17 55.59 17.32
CA GLY A 890 4.72 56.60 16.36
C GLY A 890 5.76 57.04 15.32
N ASP A 891 7.01 56.62 15.44
CA ASP A 891 8.10 56.86 14.50
C ASP A 891 8.79 55.57 13.99
N TYR A 892 8.15 54.39 14.10
CA TYR A 892 8.70 53.11 13.62
C TYR A 892 9.05 53.11 12.12
N ASN A 893 8.30 53.84 11.30
CA ASN A 893 8.50 54.00 9.85
C ASN A 893 9.29 55.27 9.48
N ASN A 894 10.04 55.84 10.43
CA ASN A 894 10.92 56.97 10.17
C ASN A 894 12.33 56.48 9.79
N ASP A 895 12.75 56.72 8.55
CA ASP A 895 14.10 56.47 8.01
C ASP A 895 15.24 57.06 8.87
N SER A 896 14.95 58.05 9.73
CA SER A 896 15.93 58.63 10.66
C SER A 896 16.20 57.77 11.88
N GLN A 897 15.36 56.76 12.17
CA GLN A 897 15.47 55.84 13.30
C GLN A 897 15.91 54.44 12.87
N TYR A 898 15.34 53.94 11.76
CA TYR A 898 15.55 52.59 11.25
C TYR A 898 15.69 52.58 9.72
N LYS A 899 16.38 51.59 9.16
CA LYS A 899 16.42 51.38 7.70
C LYS A 899 15.00 50.99 7.23
N ARG A 900 14.40 51.81 6.35
CA ARG A 900 13.07 51.62 5.74
C ARG A 900 13.08 51.70 4.20
N SER A 901 14.21 52.09 3.62
CA SER A 901 14.51 52.01 2.19
C SER A 901 15.81 51.23 1.99
N HIS A 902 15.85 50.36 1.00
CA HIS A 902 17.00 49.55 0.62
C HIS A 902 17.20 49.59 -0.89
N VAL A 903 18.25 50.28 -1.32
CA VAL A 903 18.80 50.07 -2.66
C VAL A 903 19.64 48.80 -2.65
N PHE A 904 19.38 47.89 -3.59
CA PHE A 904 20.15 46.67 -3.87
C PHE A 904 20.39 46.53 -5.38
N THR A 905 21.24 45.61 -5.80
CA THR A 905 21.42 45.27 -7.23
C THR A 905 21.69 43.77 -7.34
N PRO A 906 20.87 42.98 -8.07
CA PRO A 906 21.07 41.55 -8.19
C PRO A 906 22.50 41.20 -8.67
N PRO A 907 23.17 40.22 -8.05
CA PRO A 907 24.39 39.65 -8.59
C PRO A 907 24.25 39.15 -10.03
N ALA A 908 25.37 39.04 -10.73
CA ALA A 908 25.38 38.38 -12.04
C ALA A 908 24.94 36.92 -11.90
N ASN A 909 24.17 36.42 -12.87
CA ASN A 909 23.56 35.08 -12.91
C ASN A 909 22.40 34.85 -11.91
N THR A 910 21.94 35.86 -11.17
CA THR A 910 20.67 35.78 -10.44
C THR A 910 19.51 35.65 -11.42
N ILE A 911 18.63 34.67 -11.22
CA ILE A 911 17.40 34.46 -12.02
C ILE A 911 16.12 34.62 -11.20
N LYS A 912 16.19 34.44 -9.88
CA LYS A 912 15.07 34.58 -8.94
C LYS A 912 15.51 35.42 -7.73
N VAL A 913 14.60 36.23 -7.18
CA VAL A 913 14.85 37.12 -6.04
C VAL A 913 13.67 37.06 -5.07
N GLU A 914 13.94 36.86 -3.79
CA GLU A 914 12.92 36.80 -2.74
C GLU A 914 13.17 37.82 -1.62
N ILE A 915 12.08 38.23 -0.97
CA ILE A 915 12.14 38.76 0.40
C ILE A 915 12.02 37.57 1.35
N VAL A 916 12.90 37.50 2.33
CA VAL A 916 12.91 36.45 3.37
C VAL A 916 12.89 37.12 4.73
N ALA A 917 11.86 36.84 5.53
CA ALA A 917 11.58 37.55 6.78
C ALA A 917 11.31 36.58 7.94
N THR A 918 11.98 36.82 9.07
CA THR A 918 11.72 36.11 10.34
C THR A 918 11.26 37.15 11.35
N ILE A 919 9.94 37.25 11.60
CA ILE A 919 9.33 38.35 12.37
C ILE A 919 8.52 37.87 13.57
N THR A 920 8.72 38.49 14.73
CA THR A 920 7.90 38.26 15.94
C THR A 920 7.61 39.55 16.71
N GLY A 921 6.40 39.68 17.23
CA GLY A 921 5.93 40.79 18.07
C GLY A 921 6.05 40.52 19.55
N HIS A 922 6.55 41.50 20.31
CA HIS A 922 6.82 41.38 21.75
C HIS A 922 6.27 42.55 22.56
N GLY A 923 5.89 42.25 23.81
CA GLY A 923 5.40 43.23 24.78
C GLY A 923 3.92 43.58 24.62
N PHE A 924 3.30 43.97 25.74
CA PHE A 924 1.85 44.16 25.88
C PHE A 924 1.52 45.17 27.01
N SER A 925 0.23 45.45 27.26
CA SER A 925 -0.29 46.31 28.36
C SER A 925 0.17 47.79 28.39
N GLN A 926 0.63 48.36 27.27
CA GLN A 926 1.08 49.77 27.21
C GLN A 926 0.00 50.75 26.73
N ASP A 927 -1.03 50.24 26.06
CA ASP A 927 -2.14 50.95 25.41
C ASP A 927 -3.27 49.94 25.10
N SER A 928 -4.38 50.40 24.53
CA SER A 928 -5.51 49.51 24.19
C SER A 928 -5.33 48.65 22.93
N ALA A 929 -4.19 48.74 22.23
CA ALA A 929 -3.89 47.89 21.07
C ALA A 929 -3.09 46.64 21.48
N ASN A 930 -2.42 46.65 22.64
CA ASN A 930 -1.57 45.56 23.15
C ASN A 930 -0.45 45.12 22.19
N CYS A 931 0.02 46.03 21.32
CA CYS A 931 1.17 45.77 20.48
C CYS A 931 2.46 45.58 21.30
N ALA A 932 3.44 44.80 20.85
CA ALA A 932 3.44 44.04 19.60
C ALA A 932 3.02 42.56 19.76
N GLU A 933 2.97 42.02 20.99
CA GLU A 933 2.68 40.60 21.21
C GLU A 933 1.24 40.19 20.86
N PHE A 934 0.25 41.03 21.23
CA PHE A 934 -1.17 40.76 21.01
C PHE A 934 -1.83 41.82 20.11
N CYS A 935 -1.10 42.31 19.10
CA CYS A 935 -1.67 43.12 18.02
C CYS A 935 -1.18 42.62 16.67
N ASP A 936 -2.08 42.54 15.68
CA ASP A 936 -1.73 42.16 14.31
C ASP A 936 -0.99 43.34 13.67
N HIS A 937 0.33 43.20 13.55
CA HIS A 937 1.20 44.20 12.94
C HIS A 937 1.58 43.75 11.53
N GLU A 938 1.24 44.57 10.54
CA GLU A 938 1.39 44.24 9.13
C GLU A 938 2.77 44.69 8.63
N HIS A 939 3.43 43.89 7.79
CA HIS A 939 4.76 44.16 7.28
C HIS A 939 4.73 44.35 5.77
N HIS A 940 4.59 45.61 5.36
CA HIS A 940 4.40 46.01 3.97
C HIS A 940 5.74 46.22 3.26
N TYR A 941 5.81 45.72 2.03
CA TYR A 941 6.96 45.81 1.13
C TYR A 941 6.51 46.40 -0.21
N ASP A 942 7.16 47.49 -0.65
CA ASP A 942 6.87 48.16 -1.93
C ASP A 942 8.14 48.22 -2.82
N LEU A 943 8.05 47.84 -4.10
CA LEU A 943 9.11 47.98 -5.10
C LEU A 943 8.52 48.21 -6.49
N GLY A 944 8.99 49.24 -7.20
CA GLY A 944 8.58 49.53 -8.59
C GLY A 944 7.11 49.97 -8.79
N GLY A 945 6.30 49.99 -7.73
CA GLY A 945 4.84 50.13 -7.79
C GLY A 945 4.07 48.82 -7.55
N ASN A 946 4.78 47.71 -7.39
CA ASN A 946 4.25 46.46 -6.85
C ASN A 946 4.31 46.49 -5.32
N HIS A 947 3.46 45.67 -4.67
CA HIS A 947 3.30 45.63 -3.22
C HIS A 947 2.94 44.22 -2.74
N ALA A 948 3.50 43.81 -1.60
CA ALA A 948 3.09 42.64 -0.83
C ALA A 948 3.22 42.92 0.67
N TYR A 949 2.64 42.06 1.51
CA TYR A 949 2.78 42.19 2.96
C TYR A 949 2.61 40.85 3.70
N GLU A 950 3.24 40.75 4.86
CA GLU A 950 3.00 39.73 5.88
C GLU A 950 2.04 40.29 6.95
N SER A 951 1.23 39.43 7.58
CA SER A 951 0.36 39.77 8.71
C SER A 951 0.12 38.52 9.58
N HIS A 952 -0.35 38.70 10.81
CA HIS A 952 -0.44 37.65 11.82
C HIS A 952 -1.89 37.47 12.35
N PRO A 953 -2.81 36.97 11.52
CA PRO A 953 -4.26 36.97 11.79
C PRO A 953 -4.72 36.06 12.94
N LEU A 954 -3.81 35.29 13.56
CA LEU A 954 -4.09 34.52 14.78
C LEU A 954 -4.27 35.42 16.01
N VAL A 955 -3.76 36.65 15.97
CA VAL A 955 -3.85 37.60 17.08
C VAL A 955 -5.31 37.88 17.47
N GLY A 956 -5.57 37.91 18.78
CA GLY A 956 -6.89 38.18 19.32
C GLY A 956 -7.84 36.97 19.27
N ASN A 957 -7.46 35.88 18.62
CA ASN A 957 -8.08 34.59 18.83
C ASN A 957 -7.59 34.00 20.17
N ASN A 958 -8.52 33.84 21.12
CA ASN A 958 -8.23 33.25 22.43
C ASN A 958 -7.77 31.78 22.38
N LEU A 959 -7.83 31.16 21.19
CA LEU A 959 -7.43 29.78 20.92
C LEU A 959 -6.45 29.68 19.73
N GLY A 960 -5.87 30.79 19.27
CA GLY A 960 -5.06 30.87 18.03
C GLY A 960 -3.89 29.90 17.97
N CYS A 961 -3.11 29.74 19.04
CA CYS A 961 -2.02 28.75 19.05
C CYS A 961 -2.54 27.31 19.23
N THR A 962 -3.74 27.12 19.79
CA THR A 962 -4.32 25.76 19.89
C THR A 962 -4.80 25.21 18.55
N THR A 963 -4.97 26.04 17.52
CA THR A 963 -5.26 25.58 16.15
C THR A 963 -4.00 25.20 15.35
N LEU A 964 -2.82 25.32 15.95
CA LEU A 964 -1.53 24.94 15.36
C LEU A 964 -0.85 23.77 16.09
N VAL A 965 -1.57 23.01 16.93
CA VAL A 965 -1.01 21.84 17.63
C VAL A 965 -0.52 20.77 16.62
N ASN A 966 -1.25 20.62 15.51
CA ASN A 966 -0.90 19.76 14.37
C ASN A 966 0.21 20.36 13.47
N ARG A 967 0.83 21.48 13.89
CA ARG A 967 1.93 22.20 13.23
C ARG A 967 2.92 22.67 14.30
N GLY A 968 3.49 21.73 15.05
CA GLY A 968 4.57 22.01 16.00
C GLY A 968 4.23 22.71 17.31
N VAL A 969 3.04 23.30 17.52
CA VAL A 969 2.72 23.88 18.84
C VAL A 969 2.55 22.78 19.89
N VAL A 970 3.59 22.58 20.71
CA VAL A 970 3.59 21.66 21.85
C VAL A 970 2.34 21.86 22.70
N ALA A 971 1.49 20.84 22.82
CA ALA A 971 0.25 20.94 23.57
C ALA A 971 0.45 21.21 25.08
N ASN A 972 -0.64 21.58 25.76
CA ASN A 972 -0.82 21.42 27.21
C ASN A 972 0.29 22.01 28.09
N GLN A 973 0.84 23.13 27.67
CA GLN A 973 1.81 23.88 28.43
C GLN A 973 1.14 24.59 29.62
N PHE A 974 1.93 25.20 30.50
CA PHE A 974 1.42 26.19 31.45
C PHE A 974 1.17 27.56 30.77
N GLY A 975 0.85 28.58 31.56
CA GLY A 975 0.87 29.96 31.11
C GLY A 975 -0.17 30.29 30.04
N SER A 976 0.11 31.30 29.23
CA SER A 976 -0.83 31.87 28.26
C SER A 976 -0.83 31.15 26.90
N TRP A 977 -0.35 29.90 26.83
CA TRP A 977 -0.09 29.21 25.55
C TRP A 977 -1.26 29.18 24.54
N PRO A 978 -2.56 29.15 24.91
CA PRO A 978 -3.63 29.07 23.92
C PRO A 978 -3.81 30.29 22.99
N TYR A 979 -3.42 31.48 23.43
CA TYR A 979 -3.68 32.75 22.72
C TYR A 979 -2.80 32.91 21.47
N GLY A 980 -3.32 33.42 20.35
CA GLY A 980 -2.46 33.78 19.21
C GLY A 980 -1.63 35.06 19.47
N ARG A 981 -0.37 35.06 19.03
CA ARG A 981 0.54 36.24 19.06
C ARG A 981 0.92 36.71 17.65
N GLY A 982 1.53 37.89 17.57
CA GLY A 982 2.11 38.43 16.35
C GLY A 982 3.32 37.62 15.88
N GLY A 983 3.11 36.63 15.02
CA GLY A 983 4.17 35.89 14.31
C GLY A 983 4.80 34.72 15.07
N TRP A 984 4.22 34.25 16.18
CA TRP A 984 4.74 33.10 16.92
C TRP A 984 3.71 32.43 17.83
N CYS A 985 4.04 31.21 18.25
CA CYS A 985 3.41 30.51 19.37
C CYS A 985 4.48 29.97 20.33
N PRO A 986 4.21 29.89 21.66
CA PRO A 986 5.13 29.27 22.60
C PRO A 986 5.29 27.80 22.28
N GLY A 987 6.51 27.27 22.37
CA GLY A 987 6.77 25.87 22.05
C GLY A 987 6.68 25.56 20.57
N GLN A 988 6.84 26.55 19.69
CA GLN A 988 6.93 26.40 18.23
C GLN A 988 8.19 27.12 17.71
N GLU A 989 8.70 26.68 16.57
CA GLU A 989 9.58 27.44 15.68
C GLU A 989 8.94 28.76 15.20
N VAL A 990 9.77 29.63 14.65
CA VAL A 990 9.32 30.86 13.97
C VAL A 990 9.53 30.65 12.47
N GLU A 991 8.46 30.26 11.79
CA GLU A 991 8.40 30.10 10.33
C GLU A 991 8.97 31.33 9.60
N GLN A 992 9.66 31.11 8.47
CA GLN A 992 10.13 32.20 7.62
C GLN A 992 9.02 32.61 6.64
N TRP A 993 8.66 33.89 6.60
CA TRP A 993 7.84 34.43 5.52
C TRP A 993 8.72 34.70 4.30
N THR A 994 8.49 33.96 3.23
CA THR A 994 9.15 34.14 1.93
C THR A 994 8.18 34.76 0.92
N TYR A 995 8.70 35.58 0.00
CA TYR A 995 7.91 36.16 -1.08
C TYR A 995 8.75 36.45 -2.32
N ASP A 996 8.37 35.88 -3.45
CA ASP A 996 9.05 36.07 -4.74
C ASP A 996 8.79 37.47 -5.31
N ILE A 997 9.86 38.25 -5.49
CA ILE A 997 9.86 39.59 -6.07
C ILE A 997 10.57 39.65 -7.44
N THR A 998 10.89 38.51 -8.05
CA THR A 998 11.57 38.37 -9.36
C THR A 998 10.89 39.22 -10.44
N SER A 999 9.55 39.20 -10.49
CA SER A 999 8.76 39.98 -11.45
C SER A 999 8.77 41.50 -11.20
N TRP A 1000 9.30 41.96 -10.07
CA TRP A 1000 9.39 43.38 -9.69
C TRP A 1000 10.78 43.98 -9.93
N VAL A 1001 11.78 43.16 -10.20
CA VAL A 1001 13.20 43.52 -10.15
C VAL A 1001 13.74 43.89 -11.54
N ASP A 1002 14.41 45.05 -11.63
CA ASP A 1002 15.28 45.40 -12.76
C ASP A 1002 16.63 44.71 -12.58
N PHE A 1003 16.80 43.55 -13.21
CA PHE A 1003 18.07 42.79 -13.24
C PHE A 1003 19.24 43.55 -13.92
N SER A 1004 19.00 44.72 -14.51
CA SER A 1004 20.02 45.56 -15.15
C SER A 1004 20.40 46.81 -14.36
N GLY A 1005 19.80 47.05 -13.19
CA GLY A 1005 19.92 48.32 -12.46
C GLY A 1005 19.72 48.27 -10.94
N GLU A 1006 19.72 49.47 -10.34
CA GLU A 1006 19.48 49.67 -8.90
C GLU A 1006 17.99 49.53 -8.56
N ASN A 1007 17.67 48.63 -7.63
CA ASN A 1007 16.32 48.36 -7.16
C ASN A 1007 16.14 48.94 -5.76
N ASN A 1008 15.13 49.78 -5.53
CA ASN A 1008 14.86 50.36 -4.22
C ASN A 1008 13.58 49.80 -3.59
N LEU A 1009 13.75 48.77 -2.77
CA LEU A 1009 12.70 48.19 -1.94
C LEU A 1009 12.45 49.08 -0.71
N THR A 1010 11.20 49.32 -0.34
CA THR A 1010 10.83 49.99 0.93
C THR A 1010 10.00 49.09 1.83
N TYR A 1011 10.19 49.20 3.14
CA TYR A 1011 9.51 48.42 4.17
C TYR A 1011 8.81 49.31 5.19
N ARG A 1012 7.58 48.97 5.58
CA ARG A 1012 6.78 49.68 6.60
C ARG A 1012 6.03 48.70 7.50
N GLY A 1013 6.16 48.87 8.82
CA GLY A 1013 5.33 48.17 9.81
C GLY A 1013 4.08 48.97 10.13
N LEU A 1014 2.90 48.44 9.84
CA LEU A 1014 1.60 49.09 10.02
C LEU A 1014 0.74 48.37 11.07
N TYR A 1015 -0.38 48.98 11.43
CA TYR A 1015 -1.41 48.40 12.29
C TYR A 1015 -2.78 48.80 11.76
N ASN A 1016 -3.59 47.82 11.35
CA ASN A 1016 -4.86 48.02 10.64
C ASN A 1016 -4.70 48.89 9.36
N GLY A 1017 -3.67 48.61 8.57
CA GLY A 1017 -3.32 49.28 7.33
C GLY A 1017 -2.87 50.74 7.49
N GLN A 1018 -2.51 51.18 8.70
CA GLN A 1018 -2.17 52.57 9.02
C GLN A 1018 -0.90 52.68 9.89
N GLU A 1019 -0.29 53.88 9.93
CA GLU A 1019 0.81 54.19 10.84
C GLU A 1019 0.39 53.98 12.30
N TYR A 1020 1.21 53.25 13.08
CA TYR A 1020 0.88 52.93 14.47
C TYR A 1020 1.00 54.16 15.38
N VAL A 1021 -0.12 54.60 15.98
CA VAL A 1021 -0.15 55.75 16.90
C VAL A 1021 -0.49 55.28 18.33
N PRO A 1022 0.51 54.94 19.17
CA PRO A 1022 0.27 54.47 20.52
C PRO A 1022 -0.28 55.56 21.46
N GLN A 1023 -1.09 55.16 22.43
CA GLN A 1023 -1.69 56.08 23.43
C GLN A 1023 -0.66 56.61 24.44
N ASN A 1024 0.41 55.85 24.70
CA ASN A 1024 1.61 56.29 25.41
C ASN A 1024 2.85 55.86 24.62
N ASP A 1025 3.76 56.80 24.37
CA ASP A 1025 5.01 56.57 23.64
C ASP A 1025 6.26 56.68 24.53
N GLN A 1026 6.08 56.96 25.83
CA GLN A 1026 7.15 56.99 26.81
C GLN A 1026 7.30 55.62 27.51
N GLY A 1027 8.12 54.77 26.90
CA GLY A 1027 8.50 53.46 27.44
C GLY A 1027 7.46 52.37 27.23
N GLY A 1028 7.83 51.16 27.65
CA GLY A 1028 7.10 49.93 27.38
C GLY A 1028 7.86 49.01 26.42
N SER A 1029 7.78 47.70 26.62
CA SER A 1029 8.56 46.69 25.90
C SER A 1029 8.02 46.36 24.50
N ARG A 1030 7.34 47.29 23.83
CA ARG A 1030 6.71 47.07 22.51
C ARG A 1030 7.80 46.96 21.45
N GLU A 1031 8.04 45.76 20.93
CA GLU A 1031 9.16 45.52 20.03
C GLU A 1031 8.81 44.50 18.95
N ILE A 1032 9.04 44.87 17.71
CA ILE A 1032 9.04 43.93 16.57
C ILE A 1032 10.46 43.42 16.43
N ARG A 1033 10.65 42.11 16.52
CA ARG A 1033 11.90 41.40 16.26
C ARG A 1033 11.85 40.88 14.83
N ALA A 1034 12.28 41.71 13.88
CA ALA A 1034 12.36 41.37 12.46
C ALA A 1034 13.82 41.27 12.00
N VAL A 1035 14.11 40.17 11.30
CA VAL A 1035 15.31 39.94 10.48
C VAL A 1035 14.78 39.77 9.06
N ILE A 1036 15.12 40.68 8.15
CA ILE A 1036 14.59 40.67 6.78
C ILE A 1036 15.76 40.80 5.80
N TRP A 1037 15.85 39.87 4.86
CA TRP A 1037 16.85 39.80 3.79
C TRP A 1037 16.18 39.96 2.42
N VAL A 1038 16.94 40.43 1.43
CA VAL A 1038 16.68 40.13 0.02
C VAL A 1038 17.63 39.00 -0.35
N VAL A 1039 17.11 37.84 -0.76
CA VAL A 1039 17.89 36.65 -1.13
C VAL A 1039 17.90 36.49 -2.65
N PHE A 1040 19.07 36.16 -3.20
CA PHE A 1040 19.30 35.99 -4.62
C PHE A 1040 19.51 34.52 -4.94
N TYR A 1041 18.90 34.04 -6.03
CA TYR A 1041 18.96 32.65 -6.46
C TYR A 1041 19.49 32.53 -7.89
N SER A 1042 20.32 31.53 -8.18
CA SER A 1042 20.62 31.09 -9.55
C SER A 1042 19.87 29.81 -9.88
N SER A 1043 19.86 29.41 -11.15
CA SER A 1043 19.57 28.02 -11.50
C SER A 1043 20.53 27.09 -10.76
N THR A 1044 20.04 25.95 -10.28
CA THR A 1044 20.89 24.81 -9.94
C THR A 1044 21.71 24.41 -11.19
N THR A 1045 23.00 24.13 -11.00
CA THR A 1045 23.81 23.57 -12.10
C THR A 1045 23.48 22.10 -12.19
N VAL A 1046 22.68 21.72 -13.20
CA VAL A 1046 22.30 20.32 -13.47
C VAL A 1046 23.55 19.51 -13.83
N VAL A 1047 24.23 19.02 -12.80
CA VAL A 1047 24.92 17.75 -12.83
C VAL A 1047 23.81 16.74 -12.58
N SER A 1048 23.33 16.08 -13.64
CA SER A 1048 22.42 14.96 -13.48
C SER A 1048 23.08 13.94 -12.54
N PRO A 1049 22.48 13.58 -11.40
CA PRO A 1049 22.95 12.45 -10.65
C PRO A 1049 22.88 11.23 -11.57
N SER A 1050 23.99 10.52 -11.74
CA SER A 1050 23.87 9.09 -11.92
C SER A 1050 23.25 8.57 -10.62
N PHE A 1051 22.09 7.90 -10.70
CA PHE A 1051 21.54 7.14 -9.59
C PHE A 1051 22.42 5.91 -9.34
N ASP A 1052 23.60 6.18 -8.79
CA ASP A 1052 24.52 5.19 -8.24
C ASP A 1052 23.98 4.85 -6.86
N TYR A 1053 22.98 3.97 -6.83
CA TYR A 1053 22.19 3.64 -5.63
C TYR A 1053 23.05 2.85 -4.65
N THR A 1054 23.92 3.53 -3.91
CA THR A 1054 24.54 2.98 -2.71
C THR A 1054 23.43 2.81 -1.67
N PRO A 1055 23.04 1.58 -1.29
CA PRO A 1055 21.95 1.39 -0.36
C PRO A 1055 22.33 2.05 0.99
N PRO A 1056 21.49 2.95 1.54
CA PRO A 1056 21.75 3.50 2.86
C PRO A 1056 21.74 2.36 3.88
N PRO A 1057 22.51 2.47 4.98
CA PRO A 1057 22.47 1.46 6.04
C PRO A 1057 21.03 1.32 6.55
N GLN A 1058 20.53 0.09 6.56
CA GLN A 1058 19.26 -0.25 7.20
C GLN A 1058 19.20 0.40 8.59
N PRO A 1059 18.06 1.02 8.98
CA PRO A 1059 17.94 1.66 10.29
C PRO A 1059 18.30 0.62 11.36
N PRO A 1060 19.30 0.90 12.23
CA PRO A 1060 19.90 -0.15 13.04
C PRO A 1060 18.84 -0.81 13.93
N ASN A 1061 18.84 -2.15 13.96
CA ASN A 1061 17.91 -2.94 14.77
C ASN A 1061 18.01 -2.51 16.25
N GLY A 1062 17.03 -1.73 16.69
CA GLY A 1062 17.14 -0.91 17.89
C GLY A 1062 17.95 0.36 17.66
N VAL A 1063 17.33 1.37 17.04
CA VAL A 1063 17.74 2.78 17.24
C VAL A 1063 17.56 3.05 18.73
N ASP A 1064 18.67 3.00 19.47
CA ASP A 1064 18.64 3.09 20.93
C ASP A 1064 18.38 4.55 21.35
N PHE A 1065 17.10 4.92 21.40
CA PHE A 1065 16.61 6.19 21.96
C PHE A 1065 16.82 6.28 23.49
N CYS A 1066 17.91 5.72 24.01
CA CYS A 1066 18.36 5.88 25.38
C CYS A 1066 18.49 7.37 25.73
N ALA A 1067 17.64 7.84 26.66
CA ALA A 1067 17.92 9.08 27.37
C ALA A 1067 19.31 8.98 28.04
N PRO A 1068 20.22 9.96 27.85
CA PRO A 1068 21.58 9.87 28.37
C PRO A 1068 21.60 10.10 29.89
N ASP A 1069 21.35 9.03 30.65
CA ASP A 1069 21.10 9.09 32.09
C ASP A 1069 22.32 9.55 32.93
N TYR A 1070 22.04 10.13 34.08
CA TYR A 1070 22.99 10.91 34.89
C TYR A 1070 24.04 10.03 35.56
N GLY A 1071 25.25 10.06 35.00
CA GLY A 1071 26.27 9.06 35.26
C GLY A 1071 26.82 8.95 36.69
N TYR A 1072 27.11 7.70 37.05
CA TYR A 1072 28.28 7.33 37.86
C TYR A 1072 28.95 6.09 37.24
N ASP A 1073 30.24 6.22 36.94
CA ASP A 1073 31.20 5.18 36.50
C ASP A 1073 30.85 4.30 35.26
N GLN A 1074 31.52 4.62 34.15
CA GLN A 1074 31.97 3.72 33.07
C GLN A 1074 31.03 2.57 32.61
N LEU A 1075 30.19 2.80 31.58
CA LEU A 1075 29.88 1.81 30.51
C LEU A 1075 29.06 2.35 29.32
N CYS A 1076 29.32 3.57 28.83
CA CYS A 1076 28.69 4.06 27.58
C CYS A 1076 29.60 5.07 26.84
N SER A 1077 30.78 4.61 26.40
CA SER A 1077 31.75 5.43 25.65
C SER A 1077 32.86 4.59 24.99
N GLN A 1078 32.50 3.73 24.02
CA GLN A 1078 33.53 2.98 23.29
C GLN A 1078 33.23 2.61 21.82
N HIS A 1079 32.50 3.43 21.07
CA HIS A 1079 32.70 3.59 19.62
C HIS A 1079 32.62 5.09 19.27
N LEU A 1080 33.08 5.50 18.08
CA LEU A 1080 33.30 6.91 17.68
C LEU A 1080 34.29 7.70 18.57
N LEU A 1081 35.59 7.36 18.53
CA LEU A 1081 36.71 8.33 18.66
C LEU A 1081 38.09 7.64 18.49
N ASN A 1082 38.56 7.42 17.25
CA ASN A 1082 39.98 7.11 17.01
C ASN A 1082 40.49 7.30 15.56
N LEU A 1083 40.07 8.35 14.87
CA LEU A 1083 40.73 8.81 13.64
C LEU A 1083 41.27 10.23 13.80
N ASN A 1084 42.55 10.35 14.18
CA ASN A 1084 43.33 11.55 13.84
C ASN A 1084 44.85 11.32 13.94
N ASN A 1085 45.59 11.92 13.00
CA ASN A 1085 47.05 11.95 12.87
C ASN A 1085 47.82 10.60 12.80
N GLN A 1086 48.28 10.26 11.59
CA GLN A 1086 49.70 10.51 11.27
C GLN A 1086 49.85 11.14 9.88
N ASP A 1087 50.90 11.96 9.72
CA ASP A 1087 51.19 12.69 8.48
C ASP A 1087 51.49 11.77 7.29
N PHE A 1088 50.97 12.11 6.10
CA PHE A 1088 51.79 12.19 4.89
C PHE A 1088 51.37 13.40 4.04
N GLY A 1089 52.37 14.11 3.48
CA GLY A 1089 52.18 15.47 2.96
C GLY A 1089 52.01 15.59 1.44
N PHE A 1090 51.54 16.77 1.01
CA PHE A 1090 51.32 17.20 -0.37
C PHE A 1090 52.38 16.76 -1.40
N GLY A 1091 51.92 16.16 -2.50
CA GLY A 1091 52.77 15.53 -3.53
C GLY A 1091 52.49 15.88 -5.01
N THR A 1092 51.70 16.92 -5.30
CA THR A 1092 51.50 17.54 -6.64
C THR A 1092 51.10 16.65 -7.83
N ALA A 1093 49.80 16.65 -8.12
CA ALA A 1093 49.10 16.51 -9.41
C ALA A 1093 49.91 16.29 -10.72
N THR A 1094 49.42 15.36 -11.56
CA THR A 1094 49.25 15.67 -13.00
C THR A 1094 47.92 15.12 -13.55
N LYS A 1095 47.37 15.87 -14.51
CA LYS A 1095 46.07 15.74 -15.18
C LYS A 1095 45.74 14.40 -15.89
N TRP A 1096 44.43 14.13 -15.97
CA TRP A 1096 43.62 13.73 -17.14
C TRP A 1096 44.19 12.69 -18.12
N THR A 1097 43.44 11.62 -18.33
CA THR A 1097 42.51 11.60 -19.48
C THR A 1097 41.09 11.64 -18.95
#